data_AF-T1F477-F1
#
_entry.id   AF-T1F477-F1
#
_cell.length_a   1.000
_cell.length_b   1.000
_cell.length_c   1.000
_cell.angle_alpha   90.00
_cell.angle_beta   90.00
_cell.angle_gamma   90.00
#
_symmetry.space_group_name_H-M   'P 1'
#
loop_
_entity.id
_entity.type
_entity.pdbx_description
1 polymer ?
#
loop_
_entity_poly.entity_id
_entity_poly.type
_entity_poly.pdbx_seq_one_letter_code
_entity_poly.pdbx_strand_id
1 'polypeptide(L)'
;MVPSPIFFKFEQQSNSTSQPPPAPPSSSSSSENVVVTGESLNQIFLAAGCSPLRIRKISSSNKVSYMKKLLCKKSARQQILTLVPPSWTLSRTASFFSCSKHLVIKSRKLKRESGILSLPHKKKGKTIDEPTTQSVIDFYNQQEISICCPGKKDFVIVTEGQQKLYHQKKILLANIKEIYFEFVKQKNLKIGFSTFFKLRPPWCVTVSSPGAHRVCICEYHQNIKLMLESVPLNLCYKFWLEKLVCNINSRECMLHRCEECPGKLSVENNLRAIFEEAVISIDNTISFYQWSHDDNRSSLISVQDTVDSFIERFSQKLDELSSHHYISKEQSKYLSDSKENLKNSECIALMDFAENYSVIIQDAIQSQHWSNTQVTLHPTVLYYRDDENLSVKSVCMISDCLDHNVSAVYAFQKHLINYVKQNLKNVTLIKYFSDGAVSQYKNYKNFSNLIHHKEDFGLKAEWHFFATSHGKSPCDGIGGTTKRFVARASLQASTKDQILNASDFYTYADAKINGIKFFWVDKKEIKDLLGMLEKRFRSADKIKGCRSHHSFIPDKNDQLLMKRLSSDLFGYNFNKNESEDNNDDYEPGRFVALVYDKKWYLGNIIERDDINDDLKVNCLKKFKENIFYWPKNVDICYVPFKHILILIPDDNISYVGKIHITLPETVFKHISTLYNNFKLKKIKKIDT
;
A
#
# COMPACT_ATOMS: atom_id res chain seq x y z
N MET A 1 -35.98 -29.35 19.26
CA MET A 1 -35.44 -29.21 20.63
C MET A 1 -34.28 -28.23 20.58
N VAL A 2 -34.12 -27.35 21.57
CA VAL A 2 -33.03 -26.36 21.64
C VAL A 2 -32.45 -26.38 23.07
N PRO A 3 -31.14 -26.62 23.27
CA PRO A 3 -30.51 -26.52 24.58
C PRO A 3 -29.95 -25.11 24.82
N SER A 4 -30.31 -24.51 25.95
CA SER A 4 -29.73 -23.24 26.44
C SER A 4 -28.51 -23.48 27.35
N PRO A 5 -27.55 -22.54 27.47
CA PRO A 5 -26.36 -22.72 28.29
C PRO A 5 -26.63 -22.68 29.81
N ILE A 6 -25.88 -23.47 30.57
CA ILE A 6 -25.98 -23.54 32.04
C ILE A 6 -25.02 -22.53 32.69
N PHE A 7 -25.52 -21.78 33.66
CA PHE A 7 -24.70 -20.99 34.60
C PHE A 7 -24.63 -21.71 35.95
N PHE A 8 -23.43 -21.86 36.52
CA PHE A 8 -23.24 -22.33 37.89
C PHE A 8 -23.17 -21.18 38.89
N LYS A 9 -23.78 -21.41 40.05
CA LYS A 9 -23.85 -20.52 41.22
C LYS A 9 -23.41 -21.35 42.43
N PHE A 10 -22.69 -20.77 43.39
CA PHE A 10 -22.53 -21.35 44.73
C PHE A 10 -22.48 -20.24 45.79
N GLU A 11 -22.95 -20.57 47.00
CA GLU A 11 -23.19 -19.66 48.12
C GLU A 11 -22.74 -20.31 49.43
N GLN A 12 -22.39 -19.48 50.42
CA GLN A 12 -22.47 -19.67 51.90
C GLN A 12 -21.88 -18.39 52.54
N GLN A 13 -22.44 -17.73 53.57
CA GLN A 13 -22.87 -18.17 54.92
C GLN A 13 -21.71 -18.75 55.75
N SER A 14 -21.55 -18.50 57.06
CA SER A 14 -22.08 -17.47 57.98
C SER A 14 -21.29 -17.60 59.30
N ASN A 15 -21.11 -16.54 60.11
CA ASN A 15 -20.34 -16.61 61.37
C ASN A 15 -21.09 -16.01 62.58
N SER A 16 -20.82 -16.55 63.76
CA SER A 16 -21.58 -16.34 65.01
C SER A 16 -20.86 -15.49 66.08
N THR A 17 -21.54 -15.24 67.20
CA THR A 17 -21.32 -14.19 68.20
C THR A 17 -20.49 -14.56 69.43
N SER A 18 -19.74 -13.60 70.01
CA SER A 18 -19.61 -13.44 71.49
C SER A 18 -19.04 -12.07 71.94
N GLN A 19 -19.36 -11.69 73.19
CA GLN A 19 -18.96 -10.50 73.99
C GLN A 19 -19.51 -10.70 75.44
N PRO A 20 -19.36 -9.82 76.48
CA PRO A 20 -18.64 -8.52 76.58
C PRO A 20 -17.57 -8.35 77.74
N PRO A 21 -17.76 -7.63 78.90
CA PRO A 21 -16.83 -6.54 79.35
C PRO A 21 -16.43 -6.64 80.89
N PRO A 22 -16.22 -5.59 81.75
CA PRO A 22 -15.97 -4.13 81.61
C PRO A 22 -14.92 -3.46 82.60
N ALA A 23 -14.78 -2.12 82.50
CA ALA A 23 -14.60 -1.10 83.59
C ALA A 23 -13.24 -0.91 84.33
N PRO A 24 -13.04 0.17 85.12
CA PRO A 24 -13.26 1.64 84.91
C PRO A 24 -11.99 2.46 85.35
N PRO A 25 -12.02 3.74 85.83
CA PRO A 25 -12.64 5.02 85.42
C PRO A 25 -11.55 5.95 84.76
N SER A 26 -11.34 7.29 84.93
CA SER A 26 -12.01 8.47 85.55
C SER A 26 -11.58 9.83 84.93
N SER A 27 -12.31 10.91 85.25
CA SER A 27 -11.91 12.32 85.53
C SER A 27 -10.80 13.08 84.74
N SER A 28 -11.24 14.05 83.89
CA SER A 28 -10.80 15.48 83.79
C SER A 28 -9.32 15.88 83.52
N SER A 29 -8.99 17.02 82.86
CA SER A 29 -9.76 18.22 82.45
C SER A 29 -9.21 18.90 81.17
N SER A 30 -9.95 19.93 80.70
CA SER A 30 -9.47 21.10 79.92
C SER A 30 -8.74 20.88 78.58
N SER A 31 -9.48 21.15 77.49
CA SER A 31 -9.00 21.22 76.11
C SER A 31 -8.42 22.58 75.70
N GLU A 32 -7.45 22.59 74.80
CA GLU A 32 -7.41 23.58 73.71
C GLU A 32 -7.80 22.92 72.38
N ASN A 33 -9.04 23.17 71.94
CA ASN A 33 -9.62 22.55 70.75
C ASN A 33 -9.49 23.47 69.53
N VAL A 34 -8.53 23.22 68.63
CA VAL A 34 -8.62 23.72 67.25
C VAL A 34 -9.63 22.87 66.48
N VAL A 35 -10.92 23.17 66.67
CA VAL A 35 -12.02 22.48 66.01
C VAL A 35 -11.95 22.73 64.50
N VAL A 36 -11.82 21.66 63.72
CA VAL A 36 -11.94 21.71 62.26
C VAL A 36 -13.42 21.83 61.90
N THR A 37 -13.98 23.04 62.00
CA THR A 37 -15.40 23.31 61.74
C THR A 37 -15.78 23.01 60.29
N GLY A 38 -17.07 22.80 60.03
CA GLY A 38 -17.59 22.46 58.70
C GLY A 38 -17.33 23.51 57.60
N GLU A 39 -16.91 24.72 57.97
CA GLU A 39 -16.54 25.81 57.08
C GLU A 39 -15.20 25.59 56.39
N SER A 40 -14.23 25.01 57.10
CA SER A 40 -12.92 24.62 56.54
C SER A 40 -13.10 23.65 55.37
N LEU A 41 -14.00 22.67 55.49
CA LEU A 41 -14.38 21.76 54.41
C LEU A 41 -15.07 22.47 53.25
N ASN A 42 -15.86 23.51 53.51
CA ASN A 42 -16.53 24.26 52.44
C ASN A 42 -15.53 25.08 51.61
N GLN A 43 -14.49 25.67 52.22
CA GLN A 43 -13.39 26.31 51.47
C GLN A 43 -12.65 25.31 50.57
N ILE A 44 -12.42 24.08 51.05
CA ILE A 44 -11.80 23.00 50.26
C ILE A 44 -12.65 22.65 49.03
N PHE A 45 -13.99 22.59 49.15
CA PHE A 45 -14.86 22.32 48.01
C PHE A 45 -14.94 23.50 47.01
N LEU A 46 -14.93 24.75 47.49
CA LEU A 46 -14.90 25.94 46.63
C LEU A 46 -13.61 25.98 45.79
N ALA A 47 -12.45 25.78 46.42
CA ALA A 47 -11.16 25.76 45.73
C ALA A 47 -10.96 24.51 44.84
N ALA A 48 -11.74 23.45 45.05
CA ALA A 48 -11.85 22.31 44.12
C ALA A 48 -12.82 22.56 42.95
N GLY A 49 -13.35 23.79 42.80
CA GLY A 49 -14.23 24.19 41.70
C GLY A 49 -15.69 23.76 41.84
N CYS A 50 -16.15 23.42 43.05
CA CYS A 50 -17.57 23.10 43.28
C CYS A 50 -18.37 24.39 43.57
N SER A 51 -19.49 24.58 42.87
CA SER A 51 -20.33 25.78 43.05
C SER A 51 -21.01 25.82 44.44
N PRO A 52 -21.23 27.01 45.03
CA PRO A 52 -21.80 27.14 46.39
C PRO A 52 -23.14 26.42 46.57
N LEU A 53 -24.02 26.49 45.56
CA LEU A 53 -25.33 25.82 45.52
C LEU A 53 -25.20 24.29 45.60
N ARG A 54 -24.14 23.71 45.02
CA ARG A 54 -23.89 22.26 45.04
C ARG A 54 -23.32 21.82 46.39
N ILE A 55 -22.53 22.66 47.06
CA ILE A 55 -21.99 22.41 48.40
C ILE A 55 -23.12 22.39 49.45
N ARG A 56 -24.09 23.32 49.35
CA ARG A 56 -25.27 23.36 50.25
C ARG A 56 -26.19 22.13 50.15
N LYS A 57 -26.19 21.40 49.01
CA LYS A 57 -27.02 20.19 48.81
C LYS A 57 -26.38 18.87 49.25
N ILE A 58 -25.16 18.88 49.83
CA ILE A 58 -24.48 17.65 50.27
C ILE A 58 -24.55 17.55 51.81
N SER A 59 -25.23 16.51 52.31
CA SER A 59 -25.33 16.20 53.73
C SER A 59 -23.95 16.04 54.38
N SER A 60 -23.85 16.34 55.67
CA SER A 60 -22.63 16.16 56.48
C SER A 60 -22.04 14.75 56.32
N SER A 61 -22.90 13.73 56.34
CA SER A 61 -22.56 12.31 56.11
C SER A 61 -21.90 12.02 54.75
N ASN A 62 -22.27 12.73 53.69
CA ASN A 62 -21.81 12.42 52.33
C ASN A 62 -20.52 13.15 51.88
N LYS A 63 -20.08 14.19 52.60
CA LYS A 63 -18.87 14.96 52.26
C LYS A 63 -17.60 14.06 52.19
N VAL A 64 -17.50 13.05 53.05
CA VAL A 64 -16.36 12.10 53.09
C VAL A 64 -16.34 11.19 51.86
N SER A 65 -17.51 10.72 51.40
CA SER A 65 -17.62 9.88 50.19
C SER A 65 -17.22 10.66 48.93
N TYR A 66 -17.67 11.91 48.81
CA TYR A 66 -17.31 12.78 47.69
C TYR A 66 -15.80 13.13 47.66
N MET A 67 -15.19 13.33 48.83
CA MET A 67 -13.73 13.48 48.97
C MET A 67 -12.97 12.22 48.48
N LYS A 68 -13.39 11.02 48.86
CA LYS A 68 -12.80 9.76 48.34
C LYS A 68 -12.88 9.68 46.80
N LYS A 69 -13.97 10.18 46.20
CA LYS A 69 -14.15 10.22 44.73
C LYS A 69 -13.22 11.26 44.05
N LEU A 70 -13.07 12.45 44.63
CA LEU A 70 -12.12 13.49 44.17
C LEU A 70 -10.65 13.03 44.18
N LEU A 71 -10.27 12.21 45.17
CA LEU A 71 -8.92 11.63 45.29
C LEU A 71 -8.57 10.65 44.15
N CYS A 72 -9.45 10.31 43.21
CA CYS A 72 -9.09 9.44 42.09
C CYS A 72 -8.08 10.07 41.11
N LYS A 73 -8.01 11.41 40.99
CA LYS A 73 -7.07 12.10 40.07
C LYS A 73 -5.75 12.47 40.76
N LYS A 74 -4.61 12.08 40.17
CA LYS A 74 -3.25 12.27 40.77
C LYS A 74 -2.87 13.73 41.02
N SER A 75 -3.30 14.66 40.16
CA SER A 75 -3.13 16.11 40.36
C SER A 75 -3.98 16.62 41.52
N ALA A 76 -5.27 16.25 41.56
CA ALA A 76 -6.18 16.60 42.66
C ALA A 76 -5.71 16.03 44.01
N ARG A 77 -5.18 14.80 44.06
CA ARG A 77 -4.48 14.28 45.26
C ARG A 77 -3.35 15.20 45.71
N GLN A 78 -2.45 15.58 44.79
CA GLN A 78 -1.29 16.43 45.13
C GLN A 78 -1.74 17.83 45.60
N GLN A 79 -2.83 18.36 45.01
CA GLN A 79 -3.43 19.64 45.39
C GLN A 79 -4.09 19.57 46.78
N ILE A 80 -4.93 18.56 47.04
CA ILE A 80 -5.62 18.38 48.33
C ILE A 80 -4.60 18.15 49.47
N LEU A 81 -3.50 17.43 49.19
CA LEU A 81 -2.43 17.21 50.16
C LEU A 81 -1.67 18.49 50.58
N THR A 82 -1.84 19.62 49.90
CA THR A 82 -1.33 20.93 50.37
C THR A 82 -2.12 21.50 51.55
N LEU A 83 -3.36 21.07 51.77
CA LEU A 83 -4.21 21.55 52.86
C LEU A 83 -3.80 20.98 54.24
N VAL A 84 -3.12 19.83 54.25
CA VAL A 84 -2.81 19.09 55.48
C VAL A 84 -2.00 19.95 56.46
N PRO A 85 -2.33 19.94 57.77
CA PRO A 85 -1.55 20.64 58.80
C PRO A 85 -0.09 20.18 58.87
N PRO A 86 0.86 21.07 59.20
CA PRO A 86 2.27 20.69 59.36
C PRO A 86 2.48 19.71 60.52
N SER A 87 1.65 19.78 61.56
CA SER A 87 1.66 18.93 62.76
C SER A 87 1.37 17.44 62.50
N TRP A 88 0.87 17.08 61.32
CA TRP A 88 0.71 15.67 60.96
C TRP A 88 2.04 15.09 60.47
N THR A 89 2.40 13.89 60.93
CA THR A 89 3.59 13.18 60.43
C THR A 89 3.40 12.72 58.98
N LEU A 90 4.51 12.44 58.28
CA LEU A 90 4.46 11.89 56.92
C LEU A 90 3.74 10.55 56.86
N SER A 91 3.94 9.66 57.86
CA SER A 91 3.21 8.37 57.94
C SER A 91 1.72 8.57 58.20
N ARG A 92 1.33 9.44 59.16
CA ARG A 92 -0.09 9.74 59.44
C ARG A 92 -0.80 10.27 58.20
N THR A 93 -0.15 11.19 57.47
CA THR A 93 -0.70 11.77 56.23
C THR A 93 -0.79 10.72 55.10
N ALA A 94 0.25 9.91 54.91
CA ALA A 94 0.29 8.88 53.88
C ALA A 94 -0.81 7.82 54.07
N SER A 95 -1.00 7.36 55.31
CA SER A 95 -2.03 6.40 55.69
C SER A 95 -3.45 6.97 55.47
N PHE A 96 -3.76 8.13 56.08
CA PHE A 96 -5.09 8.73 56.05
C PHE A 96 -5.60 9.05 54.62
N PHE A 97 -4.72 9.48 53.72
CA PHE A 97 -5.06 9.76 52.31
C PHE A 97 -4.79 8.58 51.36
N SER A 98 -4.40 7.42 51.89
CA SER A 98 -4.04 6.20 51.15
C SER A 98 -3.10 6.48 49.96
N CYS A 99 -1.96 7.11 50.25
CA CYS A 99 -1.01 7.60 49.25
C CYS A 99 0.45 7.45 49.68
N SER A 100 1.39 7.45 48.73
CA SER A 100 2.80 7.24 49.05
C SER A 100 3.43 8.44 49.79
N LYS A 101 4.35 8.16 50.72
CA LYS A 101 5.11 9.20 51.46
C LYS A 101 5.77 10.22 50.52
N HIS A 102 6.28 9.77 49.36
CA HIS A 102 6.81 10.64 48.30
C HIS A 102 5.78 11.65 47.76
N LEU A 103 4.50 11.27 47.59
CA LEU A 103 3.47 12.21 47.15
C LEU A 103 3.20 13.27 48.22
N VAL A 104 3.19 12.89 49.50
CA VAL A 104 3.06 13.83 50.63
C VAL A 104 4.23 14.81 50.65
N ILE A 105 5.48 14.33 50.54
CA ILE A 105 6.69 15.18 50.48
C ILE A 105 6.58 16.18 49.31
N LYS A 106 6.23 15.70 48.11
CA LYS A 106 6.08 16.57 46.93
C LYS A 106 4.95 17.60 47.09
N SER A 107 3.87 17.26 47.81
CA SER A 107 2.77 18.17 48.11
C SER A 107 3.18 19.23 49.16
N ARG A 108 3.97 18.85 50.18
CA ARG A 108 4.55 19.78 51.16
C ARG A 108 5.66 20.67 50.57
N LYS A 109 6.34 20.21 49.52
CA LYS A 109 7.24 21.05 48.71
C LYS A 109 6.44 22.07 47.90
N LEU A 110 5.44 21.62 47.12
CA LEU A 110 4.53 22.52 46.39
C LEU A 110 3.81 23.53 47.29
N LYS A 111 3.40 23.14 48.51
CA LYS A 111 2.80 24.04 49.51
C LYS A 111 3.71 25.23 49.87
N ARG A 112 5.03 25.00 49.96
CA ARG A 112 6.03 26.03 50.27
C ARG A 112 6.41 26.87 49.05
N GLU A 113 6.43 26.26 47.86
CA GLU A 113 6.84 26.91 46.61
C GLU A 113 5.73 27.73 45.94
N SER A 114 4.45 27.45 46.24
CA SER A 114 3.32 28.04 45.50
C SER A 114 2.05 28.26 46.33
N GLY A 115 2.09 28.02 47.64
CA GLY A 115 0.95 28.22 48.55
C GLY A 115 0.00 27.02 48.71
N ILE A 116 -1.16 27.26 49.30
CA ILE A 116 -2.18 26.23 49.52
C ILE A 116 -3.04 26.09 48.24
N LEU A 117 -3.51 24.88 47.96
CA LEU A 117 -4.36 24.53 46.80
C LEU A 117 -3.70 24.73 45.41
N SER A 118 -2.39 24.91 45.35
CA SER A 118 -1.65 25.04 44.09
C SER A 118 -1.67 23.75 43.27
N LEU A 119 -1.74 23.90 41.94
CA LEU A 119 -1.62 22.78 41.01
C LEU A 119 -0.14 22.49 40.71
N PRO A 120 0.28 21.20 40.60
CA PRO A 120 1.62 20.88 40.17
C PRO A 120 1.85 21.34 38.73
N HIS A 121 2.90 22.14 38.49
CA HIS A 121 3.24 22.63 37.16
C HIS A 121 3.26 21.49 36.13
N LYS A 122 2.54 21.68 35.01
CA LYS A 122 2.66 20.79 33.85
C LYS A 122 4.10 20.90 33.35
N LYS A 123 4.88 19.81 33.43
CA LYS A 123 6.15 19.73 32.68
C LYS A 123 5.82 19.98 31.21
N LYS A 124 6.38 21.04 30.61
CA LYS A 124 6.42 21.16 29.15
C LYS A 124 7.14 19.91 28.63
N GLY A 125 6.51 19.16 27.74
CA GLY A 125 7.21 18.08 27.04
C GLY A 125 8.29 18.66 26.14
N LYS A 126 9.26 17.84 25.71
CA LYS A 126 10.03 18.22 24.52
C LYS A 126 9.05 18.39 23.36
N THR A 127 9.04 19.57 22.75
CA THR A 127 8.47 19.74 21.41
C THR A 127 9.26 18.84 20.46
N ILE A 128 8.55 18.14 19.58
CA ILE A 128 9.18 17.49 18.43
C ILE A 128 9.37 18.57 17.37
N ASP A 129 10.46 18.47 16.62
CA ASP A 129 10.79 19.30 15.48
C ASP A 129 9.81 19.08 14.31
N GLU A 130 9.59 20.14 13.55
CA GLU A 130 8.66 20.13 12.42
C GLU A 130 9.08 19.14 11.30
N PRO A 131 10.37 18.99 10.94
CA PRO A 131 10.82 17.97 9.99
C PRO A 131 10.54 16.52 10.43
N THR A 132 10.78 16.16 11.69
CA THR A 132 10.40 14.83 12.22
C THR A 132 8.89 14.65 12.22
N THR A 133 8.12 15.71 12.44
CA THR A 133 6.66 15.66 12.38
C THR A 133 6.17 15.37 10.95
N GLN A 134 6.69 16.08 9.96
CA GLN A 134 6.36 15.85 8.55
C GLN A 134 6.83 14.46 8.09
N SER A 135 8.05 14.04 8.43
CA SER A 135 8.59 12.70 8.13
C SER A 135 7.71 11.55 8.65
N VAL A 136 7.06 11.72 9.81
CA VAL A 136 6.07 10.74 10.32
C VAL A 136 4.77 10.77 9.51
N ILE A 137 4.27 11.96 9.14
CA ILE A 137 3.08 12.12 8.31
C ILE A 137 3.29 11.51 6.92
N ASP A 138 4.44 11.77 6.29
CA ASP A 138 4.81 11.24 4.97
C ASP A 138 4.92 9.72 5.01
N PHE A 139 5.56 9.16 6.05
CA PHE A 139 5.66 7.72 6.24
C PHE A 139 4.28 7.05 6.37
N TYR A 140 3.36 7.61 7.16
CA TYR A 140 1.97 7.11 7.21
C TYR A 140 1.25 7.21 5.86
N ASN A 141 1.65 8.12 4.97
CA ASN A 141 1.05 8.34 3.67
C ASN A 141 1.63 7.46 2.54
N GLN A 142 2.72 6.73 2.77
CA GLN A 142 3.34 5.80 1.80
C GLN A 142 2.42 4.62 1.44
N GLN A 143 2.46 4.17 0.18
CA GLN A 143 1.65 3.05 -0.33
C GLN A 143 1.86 1.74 0.44
N GLU A 144 3.09 1.46 0.90
CA GLU A 144 3.42 0.26 1.69
C GLU A 144 2.80 0.27 3.10
N ILE A 145 2.43 1.46 3.61
CA ILE A 145 1.93 1.66 4.98
C ILE A 145 0.41 1.87 4.98
N SER A 146 -0.11 2.65 4.03
CA SER A 146 -1.55 2.90 3.91
C SER A 146 -2.04 3.06 2.46
N ILE A 147 -3.21 2.48 2.20
CA ILE A 147 -3.85 2.48 0.87
C ILE A 147 -5.11 3.34 0.88
N CYS A 148 -5.26 4.20 -0.14
CA CYS A 148 -6.48 4.98 -0.39
C CYS A 148 -7.71 4.07 -0.54
N CYS A 149 -8.82 4.44 0.10
CA CYS A 149 -10.11 3.80 -0.13
C CYS A 149 -10.75 4.42 -1.39
N PRO A 150 -11.19 3.65 -2.40
CA PRO A 150 -11.82 4.20 -3.60
C PRO A 150 -13.28 4.64 -3.38
N GLY A 151 -13.92 4.18 -2.30
CA GLY A 151 -15.34 4.35 -2.07
C GLY A 151 -15.79 5.80 -1.85
N LYS A 152 -16.91 6.20 -2.48
CA LYS A 152 -17.51 7.55 -2.31
C LYS A 152 -17.90 7.87 -0.85
N LYS A 153 -18.13 6.84 -0.02
CA LYS A 153 -18.45 6.97 1.42
C LYS A 153 -17.20 7.00 2.33
N ASP A 154 -16.00 6.84 1.78
CA ASP A 154 -14.78 6.62 2.56
C ASP A 154 -13.94 7.87 2.75
N PHE A 155 -14.47 8.79 3.56
CA PHE A 155 -13.80 10.01 3.96
C PHE A 155 -13.80 10.23 5.48
N VAL A 156 -12.94 11.14 5.93
CA VAL A 156 -12.88 11.68 7.29
C VAL A 156 -13.01 13.20 7.18
N ILE A 157 -13.80 13.81 8.07
CA ILE A 157 -13.86 15.26 8.20
C ILE A 157 -12.84 15.68 9.25
N VAL A 158 -11.93 16.58 8.89
CA VAL A 158 -10.95 17.20 9.79
C VAL A 158 -11.32 18.68 9.93
N THR A 159 -11.34 19.21 11.15
CA THR A 159 -11.56 20.64 11.38
C THR A 159 -10.22 21.33 11.58
N GLU A 160 -9.84 22.18 10.62
CA GLU A 160 -8.63 22.99 10.69
C GLU A 160 -9.04 24.46 10.83
N GLY A 161 -8.73 25.05 11.99
CA GLY A 161 -9.25 26.36 12.38
C GLY A 161 -10.77 26.38 12.41
N GLN A 162 -11.37 27.17 11.50
CA GLN A 162 -12.83 27.28 11.33
C GLN A 162 -13.36 26.42 10.17
N GLN A 163 -12.51 25.83 9.33
CA GLN A 163 -12.91 25.11 8.13
C GLN A 163 -13.00 23.59 8.37
N LYS A 164 -13.94 22.94 7.65
CA LYS A 164 -14.10 21.48 7.65
C LYS A 164 -13.57 20.91 6.35
N LEU A 165 -12.36 20.34 6.40
CA LEU A 165 -11.71 19.68 5.27
C LEU A 165 -12.15 18.22 5.18
N TYR A 166 -12.25 17.70 3.96
CA TYR A 166 -12.74 16.35 3.66
C TYR A 166 -11.61 15.51 3.06
N HIS A 167 -10.98 14.67 3.87
CA HIS A 167 -9.87 13.81 3.44
C HIS A 167 -10.39 12.41 3.11
N GLN A 168 -9.95 11.83 1.99
CA GLN A 168 -10.26 10.42 1.69
C GLN A 168 -9.57 9.50 2.71
N LYS A 169 -10.26 8.48 3.22
CA LYS A 169 -9.69 7.49 4.15
C LYS A 169 -8.53 6.77 3.45
N LYS A 170 -7.43 6.58 4.19
CA LYS A 170 -6.44 5.53 3.92
C LYS A 170 -6.54 4.44 4.98
N ILE A 171 -6.58 3.18 4.58
CA ILE A 171 -6.56 2.03 5.50
C ILE A 171 -5.10 1.65 5.75
N LEU A 172 -4.71 1.53 7.03
CA LEU A 172 -3.41 1.01 7.43
C LEU A 172 -3.30 -0.50 7.10
N LEU A 173 -2.18 -0.91 6.50
CA LEU A 173 -1.95 -2.30 6.07
C LEU A 173 -1.45 -3.20 7.21
N ALA A 174 -0.67 -2.66 8.13
CA ALA A 174 -0.16 -3.33 9.32
C ALA A 174 -0.73 -2.69 10.60
N ASN A 175 -0.47 -3.28 11.77
CA ASN A 175 -0.83 -2.66 13.05
C ASN A 175 0.16 -1.54 13.41
N ILE A 176 -0.27 -0.58 14.25
CA ILE A 176 0.52 0.64 14.49
C ILE A 176 1.85 0.35 15.23
N LYS A 177 2.01 -0.79 15.90
CA LYS A 177 3.30 -1.20 16.48
C LYS A 177 4.27 -1.68 15.39
N GLU A 178 3.81 -2.52 14.46
CA GLU A 178 4.59 -2.96 13.29
C GLU A 178 5.06 -1.78 12.46
N ILE A 179 4.14 -0.87 12.13
CA ILE A 179 4.41 0.38 11.40
C ILE A 179 5.45 1.24 12.12
N TYR A 180 5.38 1.33 13.45
CA TYR A 180 6.39 2.03 14.26
C TYR A 180 7.76 1.34 14.25
N PHE A 181 7.81 0.00 14.31
CA PHE A 181 9.08 -0.73 14.20
C PHE A 181 9.70 -0.59 12.80
N GLU A 182 8.91 -0.62 11.73
CA GLU A 182 9.39 -0.33 10.37
C GLU A 182 9.85 1.13 10.24
N PHE A 183 9.14 2.12 10.81
CA PHE A 183 9.59 3.53 10.83
C PHE A 183 10.95 3.69 11.52
N VAL A 184 11.11 3.14 12.73
CA VAL A 184 12.36 3.24 13.49
C VAL A 184 13.51 2.52 12.75
N LYS A 185 13.23 1.36 12.14
CA LYS A 185 14.22 0.60 11.33
C LYS A 185 14.64 1.35 10.06
N GLN A 186 13.73 2.06 9.40
CA GLN A 186 14.03 2.80 8.16
C GLN A 186 14.67 4.17 8.40
N LYS A 187 14.10 4.99 9.28
CA LYS A 187 14.49 6.40 9.46
C LYS A 187 15.50 6.63 10.60
N ASN A 188 15.71 5.65 11.49
CA ASN A 188 16.61 5.73 12.65
C ASN A 188 16.36 6.94 13.60
N LEU A 189 15.14 7.50 13.56
CA LEU A 189 14.74 8.67 14.36
C LEU A 189 14.29 8.26 15.76
N LYS A 190 14.79 8.95 16.79
CA LYS A 190 14.50 8.67 18.21
C LYS A 190 13.14 9.23 18.68
N ILE A 191 12.05 8.91 17.96
CA ILE A 191 10.67 9.17 18.39
C ILE A 191 10.15 8.03 19.28
N GLY A 192 9.34 8.35 20.28
CA GLY A 192 8.64 7.35 21.10
C GLY A 192 7.27 6.98 20.53
N PHE A 193 6.91 5.70 20.59
CA PHE A 193 5.63 5.14 20.12
C PHE A 193 4.39 5.99 20.47
N SER A 194 4.28 6.44 21.72
CA SER A 194 3.16 7.24 22.22
C SER A 194 3.03 8.64 21.60
N THR A 195 4.05 9.12 20.87
CA THR A 195 3.98 10.34 20.05
C THR A 195 3.83 10.02 18.58
N PHE A 196 4.50 8.98 18.06
CA PHE A 196 4.27 8.45 16.71
C PHE A 196 2.79 8.08 16.46
N PHE A 197 2.10 7.53 17.46
CA PHE A 197 0.66 7.28 17.43
C PHE A 197 -0.20 8.57 17.37
N LYS A 198 0.27 9.67 17.98
CA LYS A 198 -0.44 10.96 18.01
C LYS A 198 -0.23 11.80 16.75
N LEU A 199 0.93 11.66 16.11
CA LEU A 199 1.25 12.29 14.82
C LEU A 199 0.64 11.54 13.62
N ARG A 200 -0.06 10.42 13.86
CA ARG A 200 -0.84 9.72 12.84
C ARG A 200 -1.94 10.64 12.28
N PRO A 201 -1.99 10.89 10.97
CA PRO A 201 -3.04 11.72 10.38
C PRO A 201 -4.45 11.14 10.63
N PRO A 202 -5.49 11.96 10.87
CA PRO A 202 -6.85 11.48 11.16
C PRO A 202 -7.46 10.60 10.07
N TRP A 203 -7.05 10.80 8.81
CA TRP A 203 -7.48 9.99 7.67
C TRP A 203 -6.77 8.64 7.53
N CYS A 204 -5.74 8.34 8.33
CA CYS A 204 -5.03 7.06 8.34
C CYS A 204 -5.67 6.10 9.37
N VAL A 205 -6.71 5.40 8.92
CA VAL A 205 -7.66 4.66 9.76
C VAL A 205 -7.26 3.18 9.91
N THR A 206 -7.53 2.59 11.08
CA THR A 206 -7.37 1.14 11.31
C THR A 206 -8.58 0.37 10.79
N VAL A 207 -8.35 -0.89 10.38
CA VAL A 207 -9.36 -1.82 9.82
C VAL A 207 -10.59 -2.01 10.73
N SER A 208 -10.45 -1.75 12.03
CA SER A 208 -11.50 -1.84 13.06
C SER A 208 -12.61 -0.79 12.96
N SER A 209 -12.75 -0.05 11.85
CA SER A 209 -13.73 1.03 11.69
C SER A 209 -14.83 0.62 10.72
N PRO A 210 -16.12 0.92 11.00
CA PRO A 210 -17.22 0.59 10.09
C PRO A 210 -16.97 1.06 8.65
N GLY A 211 -17.14 0.14 7.70
CA GLY A 211 -16.89 0.36 6.27
C GLY A 211 -15.44 0.17 5.82
N ALA A 212 -14.47 -0.13 6.70
CA ALA A 212 -13.05 -0.31 6.32
C ALA A 212 -12.74 -1.68 5.66
N HIS A 213 -13.50 -2.03 4.61
CA HIS A 213 -13.27 -3.25 3.82
C HIS A 213 -11.96 -3.13 3.02
N ARG A 214 -11.08 -4.13 3.15
CA ARG A 214 -9.85 -4.23 2.36
C ARG A 214 -10.17 -4.79 0.97
N VAL A 215 -10.59 -3.91 0.06
CA VAL A 215 -10.90 -4.26 -1.34
C VAL A 215 -9.71 -4.06 -2.28
N CYS A 216 -9.73 -4.75 -3.44
CA CYS A 216 -8.69 -4.70 -4.47
C CYS A 216 -7.27 -4.93 -3.90
N ILE A 217 -7.07 -6.09 -3.27
CA ILE A 217 -5.77 -6.55 -2.77
C ILE A 217 -5.05 -7.28 -3.92
N CYS A 218 -3.72 -7.23 -3.98
CA CYS A 218 -2.96 -8.08 -4.90
C CYS A 218 -3.15 -9.57 -4.57
N GLU A 219 -3.59 -10.34 -5.57
CA GLU A 219 -3.88 -11.77 -5.48
C GLU A 219 -2.66 -12.60 -5.06
N TYR A 220 -1.51 -12.41 -5.70
CA TYR A 220 -0.26 -13.10 -5.38
C TYR A 220 0.10 -12.95 -3.88
N HIS A 221 -0.03 -11.73 -3.34
CA HIS A 221 0.21 -11.44 -1.91
C HIS A 221 -0.91 -11.92 -0.99
N GLN A 222 -2.13 -12.19 -1.48
CA GLN A 222 -3.27 -12.60 -0.67
C GLN A 222 -3.42 -14.12 -0.62
N ASN A 223 -3.22 -14.82 -1.73
CA ASN A 223 -3.27 -16.29 -1.80
C ASN A 223 -2.23 -16.91 -0.87
N ILE A 224 -0.99 -16.41 -0.87
CA ILE A 224 0.04 -16.88 0.09
C ILE A 224 -0.33 -16.61 1.56
N LYS A 225 -1.06 -15.53 1.88
CA LYS A 225 -1.54 -15.27 3.26
C LYS A 225 -2.65 -16.23 3.66
N LEU A 226 -3.61 -16.48 2.77
CA LEU A 226 -4.71 -17.42 3.03
C LEU A 226 -4.20 -18.86 3.19
N MET A 227 -3.17 -19.25 2.44
CA MET A 227 -2.48 -20.53 2.66
C MET A 227 -1.75 -20.56 4.02
N LEU A 228 -1.09 -19.47 4.42
CA LEU A 228 -0.43 -19.37 5.74
C LEU A 228 -1.38 -19.40 6.94
N GLU A 229 -2.67 -19.09 6.75
CA GLU A 229 -3.70 -19.23 7.78
C GLU A 229 -4.02 -20.71 8.10
N SER A 230 -3.69 -21.65 7.20
CA SER A 230 -3.81 -23.11 7.43
C SER A 230 -2.53 -23.80 7.92
N VAL A 231 -1.39 -23.09 7.95
CA VAL A 231 -0.12 -23.61 8.47
C VAL A 231 -0.10 -23.50 10.01
N PRO A 232 0.26 -24.56 10.77
CA PRO A 232 0.26 -24.55 12.24
C PRO A 232 1.08 -23.40 12.86
N LEU A 233 2.14 -22.98 12.17
CA LEU A 233 3.03 -21.88 12.56
C LEU A 233 2.86 -20.71 11.57
N ASN A 234 1.81 -19.91 11.78
CA ASN A 234 1.43 -18.78 10.92
C ASN A 234 2.45 -17.61 11.00
N LEU A 235 3.55 -17.77 10.26
CA LEU A 235 4.61 -16.77 10.07
C LEU A 235 4.35 -15.91 8.84
N CYS A 236 4.70 -14.63 8.91
CA CYS A 236 4.54 -13.69 7.80
C CYS A 236 5.27 -14.15 6.52
N TYR A 237 4.64 -13.98 5.35
CA TYR A 237 5.21 -14.34 4.05
C TYR A 237 6.63 -13.79 3.80
N LYS A 238 7.03 -12.67 4.44
CA LYS A 238 8.40 -12.14 4.40
C LYS A 238 9.43 -13.17 4.91
N PHE A 239 9.14 -13.91 5.98
CA PHE A 239 10.00 -14.98 6.51
C PHE A 239 10.16 -16.13 5.50
N TRP A 240 9.07 -16.51 4.83
CA TRP A 240 9.11 -17.57 3.82
C TRP A 240 9.92 -17.17 2.58
N LEU A 241 9.92 -15.89 2.22
CA LEU A 241 10.85 -15.36 1.21
C LEU A 241 12.32 -15.39 1.70
N GLU A 242 12.60 -15.15 2.99
CA GLU A 242 13.94 -15.33 3.59
C GLU A 242 14.39 -16.81 3.62
N LYS A 243 13.45 -17.76 3.57
CA LYS A 243 13.72 -19.21 3.43
C LYS A 243 13.89 -19.68 1.98
N LEU A 244 13.42 -18.89 1.00
CA LEU A 244 13.49 -19.16 -0.43
C LEU A 244 14.77 -18.59 -1.07
N VAL A 245 15.22 -17.39 -0.64
CA VAL A 245 16.35 -16.66 -1.24
C VAL A 245 17.32 -16.11 -0.20
N CYS A 246 18.60 -15.97 -0.56
CA CYS A 246 19.65 -15.43 0.33
C CYS A 246 19.41 -13.99 0.78
N ASN A 247 18.79 -13.15 -0.07
CA ASN A 247 18.61 -11.73 0.19
C ASN A 247 17.41 -11.14 -0.59
N ILE A 248 16.35 -10.76 0.13
CA ILE A 248 15.13 -10.14 -0.41
C ILE A 248 15.38 -8.80 -1.15
N ASN A 249 16.50 -8.12 -0.87
CA ASN A 249 16.84 -6.86 -1.54
C ASN A 249 17.72 -7.06 -2.79
N SER A 250 18.22 -8.28 -3.06
CA SER A 250 19.03 -8.58 -4.23
C SER A 250 18.17 -8.89 -5.46
N ARG A 251 18.37 -8.10 -6.53
CA ARG A 251 17.74 -8.27 -7.85
C ARG A 251 17.95 -9.68 -8.41
N GLU A 252 19.16 -10.21 -8.32
CA GLU A 252 19.50 -11.53 -8.85
C GLU A 252 18.85 -12.65 -8.03
N CYS A 253 18.86 -12.54 -6.69
CA CYS A 253 18.18 -13.49 -5.80
C CYS A 253 16.66 -13.55 -6.07
N MET A 254 16.00 -12.39 -6.13
CA MET A 254 14.54 -12.30 -6.20
C MET A 254 13.96 -12.56 -7.61
N LEU A 255 14.71 -12.25 -8.68
CA LEU A 255 14.24 -12.37 -10.06
C LEU A 255 14.81 -13.58 -10.84
N HIS A 256 15.92 -14.19 -10.38
CA HIS A 256 16.66 -15.23 -11.13
C HIS A 256 17.23 -16.38 -10.27
N ARG A 257 17.21 -16.27 -8.93
CA ARG A 257 17.89 -17.15 -7.96
C ARG A 257 19.41 -17.24 -8.20
N CYS A 258 20.23 -16.66 -7.31
CA CYS A 258 21.67 -16.97 -7.32
C CYS A 258 21.91 -18.46 -6.98
N GLU A 259 23.12 -18.97 -7.22
CA GLU A 259 23.42 -20.40 -7.04
C GLU A 259 23.39 -20.85 -5.57
N GLU A 260 23.52 -19.90 -4.64
CA GLU A 260 23.39 -20.09 -3.19
C GLU A 260 21.93 -20.03 -2.70
N CYS A 261 20.95 -19.67 -3.55
CA CYS A 261 19.55 -19.56 -3.12
C CYS A 261 18.99 -20.92 -2.68
N PRO A 262 18.43 -21.03 -1.44
CA PRO A 262 17.93 -22.30 -0.92
C PRO A 262 16.80 -22.94 -1.77
N GLY A 263 16.02 -22.14 -2.50
CA GLY A 263 15.05 -22.61 -3.49
C GLY A 263 13.79 -23.26 -2.87
N LYS A 264 13.00 -23.92 -3.73
CA LYS A 264 11.69 -24.48 -3.34
C LYS A 264 11.82 -25.58 -2.28
N LEU A 265 12.74 -26.51 -2.50
CA LEU A 265 13.09 -27.60 -1.58
C LEU A 265 13.41 -27.13 -0.15
N SER A 266 14.01 -25.95 0.02
CA SER A 266 14.22 -25.35 1.35
C SER A 266 12.91 -25.01 2.05
N VAL A 267 12.01 -24.32 1.35
CA VAL A 267 10.69 -23.94 1.86
C VAL A 267 9.86 -25.19 2.17
N GLU A 268 9.88 -26.17 1.27
CA GLU A 268 9.17 -27.45 1.41
C GLU A 268 9.66 -28.23 2.63
N ASN A 269 10.98 -28.39 2.81
CA ASN A 269 11.55 -29.08 3.97
C ASN A 269 11.24 -28.34 5.29
N ASN A 270 11.24 -27.00 5.29
CA ASN A 270 10.86 -26.22 6.49
C ASN A 270 9.36 -26.35 6.80
N LEU A 271 8.50 -26.53 5.80
CA LEU A 271 7.07 -26.79 6.00
C LEU A 271 6.81 -28.23 6.48
N ARG A 272 7.43 -29.23 5.84
CA ARG A 272 7.33 -30.65 6.23
C ARG A 272 7.66 -30.83 7.72
N ALA A 273 8.77 -30.22 8.18
CA ALA A 273 9.14 -30.22 9.60
C ALA A 273 8.09 -29.55 10.51
N ILE A 274 7.46 -28.44 10.11
CA ILE A 274 6.41 -27.78 10.91
C ILE A 274 5.12 -28.62 11.00
N PHE A 275 4.76 -29.35 9.94
CA PHE A 275 3.63 -30.28 10.00
C PHE A 275 3.95 -31.54 10.82
N GLU A 276 5.18 -32.04 10.77
CA GLU A 276 5.68 -33.13 11.61
C GLU A 276 5.72 -32.74 13.10
N GLU A 277 6.25 -31.56 13.45
CA GLU A 277 6.20 -30.99 14.81
C GLU A 277 4.75 -30.79 15.31
N ALA A 278 3.81 -30.52 14.41
CA ALA A 278 2.38 -30.41 14.72
C ALA A 278 1.65 -31.77 14.78
N VAL A 279 2.35 -32.89 14.55
CA VAL A 279 1.81 -34.26 14.50
C VAL A 279 0.72 -34.44 13.43
N ILE A 280 0.92 -33.80 12.27
CA ILE A 280 0.04 -33.88 11.10
C ILE A 280 0.74 -34.71 10.01
N SER A 281 0.18 -35.88 9.65
CA SER A 281 0.71 -36.69 8.55
C SER A 281 0.59 -35.97 7.22
N ILE A 282 1.50 -36.27 6.29
CA ILE A 282 1.58 -35.58 5.00
C ILE A 282 0.43 -35.96 4.04
N ASP A 283 -0.16 -37.14 4.26
CA ASP A 283 -1.35 -37.64 3.57
C ASP A 283 -2.65 -37.02 4.10
N ASN A 284 -2.62 -36.31 5.24
CA ASN A 284 -3.82 -35.70 5.81
C ASN A 284 -4.35 -34.62 4.85
N THR A 285 -5.69 -34.53 4.74
CA THR A 285 -6.33 -33.47 3.97
C THR A 285 -6.24 -32.14 4.71
N ILE A 286 -5.77 -31.09 4.03
CA ILE A 286 -5.72 -29.71 4.53
C ILE A 286 -6.70 -28.83 3.74
N SER A 287 -7.60 -28.16 4.44
CA SER A 287 -8.53 -27.19 3.84
C SER A 287 -7.97 -25.77 3.97
N PHE A 288 -7.79 -25.09 2.84
CA PHE A 288 -7.36 -23.69 2.79
C PHE A 288 -8.25 -22.88 1.84
N TYR A 289 -8.04 -21.56 1.80
CA TYR A 289 -8.71 -20.67 0.85
C TYR A 289 -7.72 -20.11 -0.17
N GLN A 290 -8.17 -19.93 -1.42
CA GLN A 290 -7.46 -19.12 -2.40
C GLN A 290 -8.46 -18.40 -3.31
N TRP A 291 -8.03 -17.29 -3.89
CA TRP A 291 -8.72 -16.70 -5.03
C TRP A 291 -8.41 -17.52 -6.28
N SER A 292 -9.46 -17.88 -7.02
CA SER A 292 -9.37 -18.36 -8.41
C SER A 292 -9.93 -17.30 -9.35
N HIS A 293 -9.65 -17.44 -10.66
CA HIS A 293 -10.15 -16.56 -11.70
C HIS A 293 -10.71 -17.38 -12.86
N ASP A 294 -12.02 -17.65 -12.79
CA ASP A 294 -12.74 -18.56 -13.68
C ASP A 294 -13.72 -17.74 -14.52
N ASP A 295 -13.67 -17.85 -15.86
CA ASP A 295 -14.53 -17.17 -16.85
C ASP A 295 -15.07 -15.78 -16.44
N ASN A 296 -14.15 -14.80 -16.39
CA ASN A 296 -14.39 -13.40 -16.04
C ASN A 296 -14.87 -13.15 -14.59
N ARG A 297 -14.73 -14.10 -13.66
CA ARG A 297 -15.06 -13.92 -12.24
C ARG A 297 -13.94 -14.39 -11.31
N SER A 298 -13.33 -13.44 -10.60
CA SER A 298 -12.56 -13.75 -9.39
C SER A 298 -13.50 -14.27 -8.30
N SER A 299 -13.23 -15.46 -7.75
CA SER A 299 -13.97 -16.02 -6.62
C SER A 299 -13.03 -16.53 -5.53
N LEU A 300 -13.46 -16.46 -4.27
CA LEU A 300 -12.73 -17.04 -3.14
C LEU A 300 -13.20 -18.49 -2.95
N ILE A 301 -12.40 -19.45 -3.39
CA ILE A 301 -12.70 -20.87 -3.28
C ILE A 301 -12.04 -21.47 -2.03
N SER A 302 -12.68 -22.47 -1.45
CA SER A 302 -12.01 -23.39 -0.52
C SER A 302 -11.47 -24.57 -1.31
N VAL A 303 -10.21 -24.93 -1.05
CA VAL A 303 -9.51 -26.05 -1.67
C VAL A 303 -9.16 -27.06 -0.58
N GLN A 304 -9.31 -28.34 -0.90
CA GLN A 304 -8.86 -29.46 -0.10
C GLN A 304 -7.79 -30.22 -0.89
N ASP A 305 -6.55 -30.10 -0.46
CA ASP A 305 -5.40 -30.87 -0.96
C ASP A 305 -4.90 -31.82 0.14
N THR A 306 -3.98 -32.73 -0.16
CA THR A 306 -3.11 -33.33 0.89
C THR A 306 -2.13 -32.27 1.41
N VAL A 307 -1.58 -32.47 2.60
CA VAL A 307 -0.49 -31.60 3.11
C VAL A 307 0.71 -31.61 2.16
N ASP A 308 1.03 -32.73 1.52
CA ASP A 308 2.12 -32.82 0.52
C ASP A 308 1.88 -31.88 -0.68
N SER A 309 0.74 -32.01 -1.37
CA SER A 309 0.40 -31.18 -2.53
C SER A 309 0.15 -29.71 -2.16
N PHE A 310 -0.32 -29.43 -0.94
CA PHE A 310 -0.39 -28.07 -0.41
C PHE A 310 1.00 -27.44 -0.28
N ILE A 311 1.99 -28.19 0.21
CA ILE A 311 3.38 -27.72 0.37
C ILE A 311 4.02 -27.39 -0.98
N GLU A 312 3.83 -28.24 -2.00
CA GLU A 312 4.28 -27.97 -3.37
C GLU A 312 3.57 -26.75 -3.98
N ARG A 313 2.24 -26.68 -3.88
CA ARG A 313 1.44 -25.54 -4.36
C ARG A 313 1.86 -24.24 -3.69
N PHE A 314 2.22 -24.29 -2.41
CA PHE A 314 2.74 -23.14 -1.66
C PHE A 314 4.12 -22.72 -2.14
N SER A 315 5.06 -23.66 -2.30
CA SER A 315 6.43 -23.36 -2.76
C SER A 315 6.42 -22.74 -4.15
N GLN A 316 5.56 -23.21 -5.05
CA GLN A 316 5.35 -22.62 -6.37
C GLN A 316 4.80 -21.19 -6.28
N LYS A 317 3.66 -20.98 -5.60
CA LYS A 317 3.05 -19.63 -5.50
C LYS A 317 3.96 -18.62 -4.79
N LEU A 318 4.83 -19.08 -3.88
CA LEU A 318 5.81 -18.24 -3.18
C LEU A 318 6.99 -17.84 -4.11
N ASP A 319 7.41 -18.76 -4.98
CA ASP A 319 8.44 -18.55 -5.99
C ASP A 319 8.00 -17.51 -7.03
N GLU A 320 6.76 -17.64 -7.52
CA GLU A 320 6.08 -16.63 -8.36
C GLU A 320 6.00 -15.27 -7.63
N LEU A 321 5.51 -15.28 -6.38
CA LEU A 321 5.37 -14.09 -5.54
C LEU A 321 6.68 -13.34 -5.31
N SER A 322 7.84 -14.01 -5.24
CA SER A 322 9.11 -13.30 -4.99
C SER A 322 9.39 -12.26 -6.08
N SER A 323 9.23 -12.65 -7.35
CA SER A 323 9.53 -11.79 -8.48
C SER A 323 8.55 -10.61 -8.53
N HIS A 324 7.27 -10.89 -8.33
CA HIS A 324 6.20 -9.91 -8.26
C HIS A 324 6.37 -8.92 -7.10
N HIS A 325 6.75 -9.40 -5.91
CA HIS A 325 7.01 -8.56 -4.74
C HIS A 325 8.19 -7.62 -4.95
N TYR A 326 9.28 -8.10 -5.54
CA TYR A 326 10.45 -7.28 -5.84
C TYR A 326 10.15 -6.20 -6.88
N ILE A 327 9.45 -6.55 -7.96
CA ILE A 327 9.03 -5.60 -9.01
C ILE A 327 8.09 -4.52 -8.43
N SER A 328 7.09 -4.93 -7.64
CA SER A 328 6.15 -4.01 -6.95
C SER A 328 6.91 -2.98 -6.10
N LYS A 329 7.82 -3.45 -5.23
CA LYS A 329 8.64 -2.61 -4.35
C LYS A 329 9.51 -1.63 -5.13
N GLU A 330 10.27 -2.11 -6.12
CA GLU A 330 11.17 -1.25 -6.90
C GLU A 330 10.40 -0.23 -7.77
N GLN A 331 9.17 -0.49 -8.20
CA GLN A 331 8.35 0.50 -8.91
C GLN A 331 7.79 1.58 -7.98
N SER A 332 7.24 1.23 -6.82
CA SER A 332 6.79 2.22 -5.82
C SER A 332 7.95 3.06 -5.27
N LYS A 333 9.12 2.45 -5.11
CA LYS A 333 10.37 3.16 -4.79
C LYS A 333 10.77 4.11 -5.92
N TYR A 334 10.88 3.64 -7.17
CA TYR A 334 11.26 4.48 -8.31
C TYR A 334 10.36 5.71 -8.48
N LEU A 335 9.05 5.57 -8.24
CA LEU A 335 8.13 6.71 -8.23
C LEU A 335 8.43 7.72 -7.11
N SER A 336 8.88 7.25 -5.95
CA SER A 336 9.25 8.09 -4.81
C SER A 336 10.57 8.82 -5.10
N ASP A 337 11.61 8.08 -5.49
CA ASP A 337 12.91 8.60 -5.93
C ASP A 337 12.75 9.63 -7.06
N SER A 338 11.83 9.39 -8.01
CA SER A 338 11.53 10.32 -9.13
C SER A 338 10.85 11.61 -8.70
N LYS A 339 10.10 11.63 -7.59
CA LYS A 339 9.47 12.84 -7.04
C LYS A 339 10.47 13.70 -6.27
N GLU A 340 11.33 13.05 -5.47
CA GLU A 340 12.40 13.72 -4.73
C GLU A 340 13.41 14.39 -5.69
N ASN A 341 13.75 13.72 -6.80
CA ASN A 341 14.72 14.19 -7.79
C ASN A 341 14.11 14.87 -9.02
N LEU A 342 12.84 15.31 -8.95
CA LEU A 342 12.14 15.93 -10.09
C LEU A 342 12.71 17.30 -10.46
N LYS A 343 13.06 17.52 -11.73
CA LYS A 343 13.60 18.80 -12.23
C LYS A 343 12.48 19.75 -12.67
N ASN A 344 12.73 21.05 -12.66
CA ASN A 344 11.76 22.09 -13.07
C ASN A 344 11.39 22.02 -14.57
N SER A 345 12.16 21.27 -15.38
CA SER A 345 11.87 20.98 -16.79
C SER A 345 11.16 19.62 -17.01
N GLU A 346 10.78 18.93 -15.94
CA GLU A 346 10.15 17.62 -15.92
C GLU A 346 8.84 17.67 -15.10
N CYS A 347 7.84 16.88 -15.48
CA CYS A 347 6.67 16.62 -14.63
C CYS A 347 6.30 15.14 -14.62
N ILE A 348 5.55 14.70 -13.61
CA ILE A 348 5.06 13.32 -13.47
C ILE A 348 3.53 13.34 -13.48
N ALA A 349 2.91 12.53 -14.33
CA ALA A 349 1.46 12.37 -14.41
C ALA A 349 1.07 10.94 -14.01
N LEU A 350 0.50 10.77 -12.82
CA LEU A 350 -0.16 9.51 -12.46
C LEU A 350 -1.55 9.52 -13.09
N MET A 351 -1.88 8.49 -13.87
CA MET A 351 -3.10 8.38 -14.67
C MET A 351 -3.83 7.09 -14.33
N ASP A 352 -5.12 7.17 -14.03
CA ASP A 352 -5.92 6.00 -13.63
C ASP A 352 -7.38 6.11 -14.10
N PHE A 353 -8.06 4.98 -14.33
CA PHE A 353 -9.49 4.96 -14.63
C PHE A 353 -10.28 4.74 -13.34
N ALA A 354 -11.05 5.74 -12.91
CA ALA A 354 -12.04 5.49 -11.86
C ALA A 354 -13.22 4.69 -12.45
N GLU A 355 -13.67 3.67 -11.71
CA GLU A 355 -14.94 2.95 -11.94
C GLU A 355 -16.05 3.92 -12.41
N ASN A 356 -16.80 3.58 -13.45
CA ASN A 356 -17.83 4.45 -14.00
C ASN A 356 -18.85 4.87 -12.92
N TYR A 357 -19.17 6.17 -12.88
CA TYR A 357 -20.21 6.68 -11.99
C TYR A 357 -21.59 6.47 -12.62
N SER A 358 -22.36 5.51 -12.09
CA SER A 358 -23.80 5.47 -12.33
C SER A 358 -24.47 6.70 -11.71
N VAL A 359 -25.17 7.46 -12.54
CA VAL A 359 -25.92 8.66 -12.15
C VAL A 359 -26.98 8.31 -11.11
N ILE A 360 -27.15 9.17 -10.11
CA ILE A 360 -28.18 9.04 -9.08
C ILE A 360 -29.23 10.10 -9.35
N ILE A 361 -30.48 9.67 -9.46
CA ILE A 361 -31.64 10.54 -9.66
C ILE A 361 -32.48 10.49 -8.37
N GLN A 362 -32.83 11.64 -7.80
CA GLN A 362 -33.72 11.68 -6.63
C GLN A 362 -35.17 11.45 -7.07
N ASP A 363 -35.95 10.76 -6.23
CA ASP A 363 -37.36 10.46 -6.46
C ASP A 363 -37.62 9.69 -7.78
N ALA A 364 -36.63 8.90 -8.20
CA ALA A 364 -36.64 8.11 -9.43
C ALA A 364 -37.68 6.98 -9.40
N ILE A 365 -38.39 6.80 -10.52
CA ILE A 365 -39.38 5.74 -10.72
C ILE A 365 -38.74 4.33 -10.72
N GLN A 366 -39.52 3.32 -10.36
CA GLN A 366 -39.03 1.94 -10.18
C GLN A 366 -38.30 1.35 -11.40
N SER A 367 -38.72 1.69 -12.62
CA SER A 367 -38.06 1.25 -13.86
C SER A 367 -36.64 1.82 -14.04
N GLN A 368 -36.37 3.02 -13.51
CA GLN A 368 -35.06 3.69 -13.63
C GLN A 368 -33.93 2.90 -12.95
N HIS A 369 -34.26 1.96 -12.05
CA HIS A 369 -33.30 1.03 -11.45
C HIS A 369 -32.48 0.25 -12.49
N TRP A 370 -33.06 -0.01 -13.67
CA TRP A 370 -32.45 -0.80 -14.75
C TRP A 370 -31.75 0.05 -15.84
N SER A 371 -31.98 1.36 -15.87
CA SER A 371 -31.54 2.28 -16.94
C SER A 371 -30.56 3.36 -16.45
N ASN A 372 -29.52 2.95 -15.73
CA ASN A 372 -28.55 3.87 -15.14
C ASN A 372 -27.59 4.46 -16.19
N THR A 373 -27.72 5.76 -16.49
CA THR A 373 -26.70 6.54 -17.20
C THR A 373 -25.36 6.43 -16.48
N GLN A 374 -24.28 6.16 -17.20
CA GLN A 374 -22.93 6.11 -16.65
C GLN A 374 -22.07 7.28 -17.13
N VAL A 375 -21.15 7.70 -16.28
CA VAL A 375 -20.14 8.73 -16.55
C VAL A 375 -18.75 8.13 -16.33
N THR A 376 -17.86 8.27 -17.31
CA THR A 376 -16.45 7.88 -17.17
C THR A 376 -15.65 9.01 -16.54
N LEU A 377 -14.83 8.65 -15.54
CA LEU A 377 -13.93 9.57 -14.86
C LEU A 377 -12.49 9.10 -15.03
N HIS A 378 -11.63 9.96 -15.57
CA HIS A 378 -10.19 9.74 -15.66
C HIS A 378 -9.45 10.71 -14.73
N PRO A 379 -9.29 10.38 -13.43
CA PRO A 379 -8.47 11.14 -12.50
C PRO A 379 -6.97 11.07 -12.85
N THR A 380 -6.32 12.22 -12.82
CA THR A 380 -4.88 12.38 -13.05
C THR A 380 -4.25 13.24 -11.95
N VAL A 381 -3.10 12.83 -11.42
CA VAL A 381 -2.32 13.61 -10.44
C VAL A 381 -1.03 14.08 -11.09
N LEU A 382 -0.91 15.40 -11.26
CA LEU A 382 0.31 16.05 -11.75
C LEU A 382 1.22 16.41 -10.58
N TYR A 383 2.45 15.92 -10.60
CA TYR A 383 3.57 16.40 -9.77
C TYR A 383 4.52 17.21 -10.64
N TYR A 384 4.94 18.37 -10.15
CA TYR A 384 5.90 19.26 -10.82
C TYR A 384 6.68 20.05 -9.76
N ARG A 385 7.80 20.66 -10.12
CA ARG A 385 8.54 21.54 -9.20
C ARG A 385 8.21 23.00 -9.48
N ASP A 386 7.76 23.72 -8.44
CA ASP A 386 7.58 25.18 -8.40
C ASP A 386 8.75 25.73 -7.56
N ASP A 387 9.64 26.50 -8.21
CA ASP A 387 10.94 26.91 -7.67
C ASP A 387 11.76 25.74 -7.09
N GLU A 388 11.78 25.56 -5.77
CA GLU A 388 12.43 24.43 -5.09
C GLU A 388 11.45 23.36 -4.59
N ASN A 389 10.14 23.67 -4.52
CA ASN A 389 9.13 22.87 -3.85
C ASN A 389 8.41 21.89 -4.79
N LEU A 390 8.09 20.69 -4.30
CA LEU A 390 7.29 19.70 -5.02
C LEU A 390 5.80 20.06 -4.93
N SER A 391 5.27 20.70 -5.99
CA SER A 391 3.86 21.04 -6.13
C SER A 391 3.03 19.91 -6.72
N VAL A 392 1.75 19.87 -6.36
CA VAL A 392 0.79 18.84 -6.79
C VAL A 392 -0.49 19.49 -7.31
N LYS A 393 -0.94 19.09 -8.50
CA LYS A 393 -2.23 19.49 -9.09
C LYS A 393 -3.10 18.28 -9.36
N SER A 394 -4.34 18.33 -8.89
CA SER A 394 -5.36 17.31 -9.16
C SER A 394 -6.15 17.67 -10.43
N VAL A 395 -6.25 16.73 -11.36
CA VAL A 395 -7.00 16.86 -12.61
C VAL A 395 -7.98 15.69 -12.74
N CYS A 396 -9.13 15.90 -13.39
CA CYS A 396 -10.08 14.82 -13.67
C CYS A 396 -10.79 15.07 -15.01
N MET A 397 -10.61 14.17 -15.98
CA MET A 397 -11.36 14.21 -17.23
C MET A 397 -12.71 13.53 -17.04
N ILE A 398 -13.77 14.11 -17.61
CA ILE A 398 -15.15 13.61 -17.53
C ILE A 398 -15.69 13.42 -18.95
N SER A 399 -16.32 12.27 -19.21
CA SER A 399 -16.85 11.91 -20.53
C SER A 399 -18.13 11.06 -20.44
N ASP A 400 -18.99 11.18 -21.46
CA ASP A 400 -20.12 10.28 -21.77
C ASP A 400 -19.69 9.04 -22.58
N CYS A 401 -18.41 8.95 -22.94
CA CYS A 401 -17.82 7.79 -23.59
C CYS A 401 -17.42 6.74 -22.55
N LEU A 402 -18.01 5.54 -22.64
CA LEU A 402 -17.68 4.40 -21.77
C LEU A 402 -16.54 3.53 -22.32
N ASP A 403 -15.99 3.89 -23.49
CA ASP A 403 -14.93 3.14 -24.17
C ASP A 403 -13.57 3.41 -23.50
N HIS A 404 -13.18 2.59 -22.53
CA HIS A 404 -11.89 2.70 -21.81
C HIS A 404 -10.72 2.19 -22.66
N ASN A 405 -10.49 2.84 -23.80
CA ASN A 405 -9.57 2.42 -24.84
C ASN A 405 -8.47 3.46 -25.12
N VAL A 406 -7.55 3.09 -26.01
CA VAL A 406 -6.39 3.89 -26.44
C VAL A 406 -6.77 5.28 -26.94
N SER A 407 -7.87 5.41 -27.71
CA SER A 407 -8.35 6.72 -28.19
C SER A 407 -8.88 7.61 -27.07
N ALA A 408 -9.53 7.05 -26.05
CA ALA A 408 -9.94 7.81 -24.87
C ALA A 408 -8.71 8.28 -24.07
N VAL A 409 -7.74 7.40 -23.83
CA VAL A 409 -6.48 7.77 -23.15
C VAL A 409 -5.73 8.87 -23.91
N TYR A 410 -5.65 8.78 -25.25
CA TYR A 410 -5.02 9.81 -26.09
C TYR A 410 -5.79 11.15 -26.05
N ALA A 411 -7.13 11.13 -26.04
CA ALA A 411 -7.93 12.34 -25.85
C ALA A 411 -7.68 12.97 -24.47
N PHE A 412 -7.61 12.17 -23.40
CA PHE A 412 -7.27 12.65 -22.06
C PHE A 412 -5.85 13.23 -22.00
N GLN A 413 -4.86 12.58 -22.64
CA GLN A 413 -3.50 13.10 -22.79
C GLN A 413 -3.48 14.45 -23.52
N LYS A 414 -4.20 14.59 -24.64
CA LYS A 414 -4.32 15.85 -25.41
C LYS A 414 -4.79 17.03 -24.54
N HIS A 415 -5.86 16.85 -23.75
CA HIS A 415 -6.35 17.88 -22.82
C HIS A 415 -5.36 18.16 -21.68
N LEU A 416 -4.77 17.11 -21.09
CA LEU A 416 -3.77 17.23 -20.04
C LEU A 416 -2.53 18.02 -20.50
N ILE A 417 -2.00 17.72 -21.68
CA ILE A 417 -0.77 18.34 -22.20
C ILE A 417 -1.01 19.80 -22.59
N ASN A 418 -2.20 20.12 -23.14
CA ASN A 418 -2.58 21.52 -23.37
C ASN A 418 -2.61 22.32 -22.06
N TYR A 419 -3.16 21.75 -20.98
CA TYR A 419 -3.11 22.36 -19.65
C TYR A 419 -1.66 22.52 -19.13
N VAL A 420 -0.82 21.48 -19.27
CA VAL A 420 0.61 21.52 -18.88
C VAL A 420 1.35 22.63 -19.64
N LYS A 421 1.23 22.72 -20.97
CA LYS A 421 1.87 23.78 -21.78
C LYS A 421 1.48 25.20 -21.34
N GLN A 422 0.19 25.41 -21.06
CA GLN A 422 -0.33 26.72 -20.65
C GLN A 422 0.17 27.14 -19.26
N ASN A 423 0.26 26.18 -18.33
CA ASN A 423 0.48 26.44 -16.91
C ASN A 423 1.93 26.20 -16.43
N LEU A 424 2.70 25.37 -17.13
CA LEU A 424 4.02 24.86 -16.73
C LEU A 424 5.02 25.01 -17.88
N LYS A 425 5.21 26.24 -18.37
CA LYS A 425 5.95 26.57 -19.61
C LYS A 425 7.40 26.04 -19.68
N ASN A 426 8.01 25.73 -18.54
CA ASN A 426 9.38 25.21 -18.45
C ASN A 426 9.48 23.69 -18.71
N VAL A 427 8.35 22.96 -18.67
CA VAL A 427 8.32 21.50 -18.82
C VAL A 427 8.58 21.09 -20.27
N THR A 428 9.52 20.16 -20.44
CA THR A 428 9.93 19.59 -21.75
C THR A 428 9.76 18.07 -21.82
N LEU A 429 9.62 17.42 -20.65
CA LEU A 429 9.46 15.97 -20.48
C LEU A 429 8.34 15.67 -19.47
N ILE A 430 7.40 14.80 -19.86
CA ILE A 430 6.35 14.27 -18.98
C ILE A 430 6.58 12.77 -18.72
N LYS A 431 6.49 12.35 -17.46
CA LYS A 431 6.64 10.95 -17.04
C LYS A 431 5.28 10.40 -16.62
N TYR A 432 4.69 9.57 -17.47
CA TYR A 432 3.42 8.91 -17.20
C TYR A 432 3.63 7.73 -16.24
N PHE A 433 2.74 7.59 -15.27
CA PHE A 433 2.64 6.42 -14.39
C PHE A 433 1.19 5.91 -14.41
N SER A 434 0.99 4.68 -14.87
CA SER A 434 -0.33 4.03 -14.88
C SER A 434 -0.24 2.59 -14.37
N ASP A 435 -1.41 1.98 -14.14
CA ASP A 435 -1.50 0.55 -13.92
C ASP A 435 -1.14 -0.25 -15.21
N GLY A 436 -0.99 -1.57 -15.05
CA GLY A 436 -0.61 -2.48 -16.12
C GLY A 436 -1.73 -2.96 -17.04
N ALA A 437 -2.94 -2.40 -16.97
CA ALA A 437 -4.09 -2.87 -17.74
C ALA A 437 -3.84 -2.82 -19.26
N VAL A 438 -3.87 -3.99 -19.91
CA VAL A 438 -3.53 -4.14 -21.33
C VAL A 438 -4.56 -3.45 -22.23
N SER A 439 -5.85 -3.55 -21.91
CA SER A 439 -6.95 -2.91 -22.66
C SER A 439 -6.88 -1.38 -22.66
N GLN A 440 -6.45 -0.79 -21.54
CA GLN A 440 -6.42 0.65 -21.31
C GLN A 440 -5.07 1.28 -21.67
N TYR A 441 -3.98 0.82 -21.05
CA TYR A 441 -2.67 1.47 -21.09
C TYR A 441 -1.56 0.61 -21.71
N LYS A 442 -1.34 -0.61 -21.21
CA LYS A 442 -0.13 -1.41 -21.48
C LYS A 442 -0.20 -2.20 -22.79
N ASN A 443 -0.27 -1.50 -23.92
CA ASN A 443 -0.40 -2.07 -25.27
C ASN A 443 0.39 -1.32 -26.35
N TYR A 444 0.65 -1.99 -27.47
CA TYR A 444 1.47 -1.48 -28.57
C TYR A 444 0.92 -0.20 -29.23
N LYS A 445 -0.39 0.03 -29.19
CA LYS A 445 -1.03 1.24 -29.76
C LYS A 445 -0.71 2.48 -28.92
N ASN A 446 -0.78 2.38 -27.59
CA ASN A 446 -0.28 3.43 -26.69
C ASN A 446 1.22 3.65 -26.85
N PHE A 447 2.02 2.59 -27.06
CA PHE A 447 3.46 2.73 -27.30
C PHE A 447 3.78 3.42 -28.64
N SER A 448 2.98 3.18 -29.68
CA SER A 448 3.05 3.92 -30.95
C SER A 448 2.75 5.41 -30.75
N ASN A 449 1.73 5.75 -29.97
CA ASN A 449 1.46 7.15 -29.59
C ASN A 449 2.57 7.75 -28.71
N LEU A 450 3.22 6.96 -27.86
CA LEU A 450 4.34 7.41 -27.02
C LEU A 450 5.57 7.81 -27.83
N ILE A 451 5.87 7.10 -28.93
CA ILE A 451 6.96 7.44 -29.86
C ILE A 451 6.67 8.80 -30.52
N HIS A 452 5.50 8.95 -31.15
CA HIS A 452 5.09 10.18 -31.85
C HIS A 452 4.70 11.34 -30.90
N HIS A 453 4.71 11.13 -29.57
CA HIS A 453 4.26 12.11 -28.57
C HIS A 453 4.96 13.47 -28.69
N LYS A 454 6.24 13.47 -29.09
CA LYS A 454 7.01 14.71 -29.31
C LYS A 454 6.53 15.49 -30.55
N GLU A 455 6.00 14.80 -31.55
CA GLU A 455 5.43 15.41 -32.76
C GLU A 455 3.99 15.87 -32.51
N ASP A 456 3.14 14.97 -32.03
CA ASP A 456 1.72 15.22 -31.71
C ASP A 456 1.56 16.35 -30.69
N PHE A 457 2.42 16.36 -29.66
CA PHE A 457 2.24 17.20 -28.49
C PHE A 457 3.44 18.09 -28.16
N GLY A 458 4.54 18.08 -28.90
CA GLY A 458 5.68 18.98 -28.67
C GLY A 458 6.46 18.76 -27.37
N LEU A 459 6.15 17.71 -26.60
CA LEU A 459 6.83 17.33 -25.36
C LEU A 459 7.41 15.92 -25.50
N LYS A 460 8.59 15.67 -24.92
CA LYS A 460 9.07 14.29 -24.74
C LYS A 460 8.19 13.59 -23.69
N ALA A 461 8.06 12.27 -23.79
CA ALA A 461 7.35 11.48 -22.80
C ALA A 461 8.06 10.17 -22.47
N GLU A 462 7.97 9.75 -21.22
CA GLU A 462 8.36 8.42 -20.73
C GLU A 462 7.13 7.78 -20.08
N TRP A 463 6.95 6.46 -20.20
CA TRP A 463 5.81 5.76 -19.59
C TRP A 463 6.28 4.62 -18.69
N HIS A 464 5.91 4.72 -17.41
CA HIS A 464 6.20 3.78 -16.34
C HIS A 464 4.92 3.06 -15.90
N PHE A 465 5.07 1.81 -15.50
CA PHE A 465 3.95 0.94 -15.16
C PHE A 465 4.16 0.32 -13.77
N PHE A 466 3.14 0.42 -12.92
CA PHE A 466 3.12 -0.33 -11.66
C PHE A 466 3.05 -1.84 -11.91
N ALA A 467 3.45 -2.64 -10.93
CA ALA A 467 3.19 -4.07 -10.94
C ALA A 467 1.68 -4.35 -10.90
N THR A 468 1.24 -5.48 -11.46
CA THR A 468 -0.17 -5.90 -11.49
C THR A 468 -0.81 -5.81 -10.10
N SER A 469 -2.00 -5.22 -10.00
CA SER A 469 -2.73 -4.99 -8.73
C SER A 469 -2.05 -4.07 -7.70
N HIS A 470 -0.95 -3.39 -8.04
CA HIS A 470 -0.27 -2.39 -7.18
C HIS A 470 -0.39 -0.94 -7.69
N GLY A 471 -1.25 -0.67 -8.68
CA GLY A 471 -1.41 0.66 -9.29
C GLY A 471 -2.10 1.74 -8.43
N LYS A 472 -2.69 1.37 -7.28
CA LYS A 472 -3.50 2.28 -6.44
C LYS A 472 -2.76 3.56 -6.05
N SER A 473 -3.44 4.68 -6.16
CA SER A 473 -2.80 6.00 -6.25
C SER A 473 -3.65 7.09 -5.57
N PRO A 474 -3.20 8.37 -5.57
CA PRO A 474 -4.08 9.46 -5.17
C PRO A 474 -5.21 9.73 -6.19
N CYS A 475 -5.16 9.14 -7.39
CA CYS A 475 -6.23 9.22 -8.39
C CYS A 475 -7.53 8.57 -7.88
N ASP A 476 -7.43 7.47 -7.12
CA ASP A 476 -8.55 6.89 -6.34
C ASP A 476 -9.27 7.96 -5.50
N GLY A 477 -8.49 8.84 -4.86
CA GLY A 477 -8.98 9.90 -3.99
C GLY A 477 -9.67 11.04 -4.75
N ILE A 478 -9.17 11.40 -5.93
CA ILE A 478 -9.80 12.38 -6.84
C ILE A 478 -11.14 11.83 -7.33
N GLY A 479 -11.16 10.60 -7.84
CA GLY A 479 -12.38 9.93 -8.32
C GLY A 479 -13.42 9.77 -7.21
N GLY A 480 -13.04 9.19 -6.07
CA GLY A 480 -13.91 9.00 -4.91
C GLY A 480 -14.46 10.31 -4.33
N THR A 481 -13.67 11.40 -4.36
CA THR A 481 -14.10 12.74 -3.92
C THR A 481 -15.06 13.39 -4.91
N THR A 482 -14.78 13.32 -6.21
CA THR A 482 -15.67 13.85 -7.25
C THR A 482 -17.03 13.15 -7.21
N LYS A 483 -17.03 11.81 -7.23
CA LYS A 483 -18.23 10.97 -7.07
C LYS A 483 -19.01 11.28 -5.79
N ARG A 484 -18.33 11.60 -4.67
CA ARG A 484 -18.96 11.96 -3.40
C ARG A 484 -19.72 13.28 -3.48
N PHE A 485 -19.09 14.33 -4.03
CA PHE A 485 -19.74 15.65 -4.13
C PHE A 485 -20.94 15.62 -5.07
N VAL A 486 -20.81 15.01 -6.25
CA VAL A 486 -21.93 14.86 -7.20
C VAL A 486 -23.05 13.98 -6.62
N ALA A 487 -22.73 12.85 -5.99
CA ALA A 487 -23.75 12.00 -5.35
C ALA A 487 -24.48 12.73 -4.21
N ARG A 488 -23.80 13.60 -3.45
CA ARG A 488 -24.45 14.42 -2.43
C ARG A 488 -25.36 15.49 -3.06
N ALA A 489 -24.92 16.12 -4.16
CA ALA A 489 -25.73 17.10 -4.88
C ALA A 489 -27.01 16.48 -5.47
N SER A 490 -26.88 15.30 -6.09
CA SER A 490 -28.00 14.53 -6.63
C SER A 490 -29.05 14.18 -5.56
N LEU A 491 -28.59 13.87 -4.33
CA LEU A 491 -29.44 13.58 -3.17
C LEU A 491 -29.88 14.84 -2.38
N GLN A 492 -29.66 16.03 -2.95
CA GLN A 492 -30.07 17.33 -2.42
C GLN A 492 -30.69 18.22 -3.51
N ALA A 493 -30.94 17.65 -4.69
CA ALA A 493 -31.40 18.39 -5.86
C ALA A 493 -32.91 18.66 -5.76
N SER A 494 -33.34 19.85 -6.18
CA SER A 494 -34.76 20.03 -6.53
C SER A 494 -35.07 19.24 -7.81
N THR A 495 -36.36 19.09 -8.13
CA THR A 495 -36.80 18.49 -9.41
C THR A 495 -36.33 19.24 -10.66
N LYS A 496 -35.73 20.44 -10.51
CA LYS A 496 -35.14 21.23 -11.61
C LYS A 496 -33.61 21.18 -11.66
N ASP A 497 -32.94 20.76 -10.58
CA ASP A 497 -31.48 20.82 -10.42
C ASP A 497 -30.83 19.42 -10.46
N GLN A 498 -31.55 18.43 -11.01
CA GLN A 498 -31.07 17.05 -11.06
C GLN A 498 -29.92 16.87 -12.06
N ILE A 499 -28.91 16.11 -11.64
CA ILE A 499 -27.78 15.72 -12.49
C ILE A 499 -28.18 14.43 -13.18
N LEU A 500 -28.46 14.48 -14.49
CA LEU A 500 -29.05 13.38 -15.27
C LEU A 500 -28.04 12.73 -16.22
N ASN A 501 -27.04 13.48 -16.67
CA ASN A 501 -26.04 13.04 -17.64
C ASN A 501 -24.60 13.51 -17.30
N ALA A 502 -23.63 13.11 -18.13
CA ALA A 502 -22.20 13.40 -17.93
C ALA A 502 -21.83 14.89 -18.07
N SER A 503 -22.55 15.66 -18.90
CA SER A 503 -22.35 17.11 -19.06
C SER A 503 -22.87 17.86 -17.82
N ASP A 504 -24.00 17.45 -17.25
CA ASP A 504 -24.49 17.98 -15.97
C ASP A 504 -23.49 17.68 -14.84
N PHE A 505 -22.94 16.45 -14.83
CA PHE A 505 -21.93 16.01 -13.88
C PHE A 505 -20.67 16.88 -13.98
N TYR A 506 -20.16 17.14 -15.20
CA TYR A 506 -19.03 18.04 -15.44
C TYR A 506 -19.34 19.48 -15.01
N THR A 507 -20.50 20.01 -15.40
CA THR A 507 -20.92 21.38 -15.10
C THR A 507 -21.04 21.62 -13.60
N TYR A 508 -21.58 20.65 -12.85
CA TYR A 508 -21.56 20.69 -11.39
C TYR A 508 -20.13 20.61 -10.83
N ALA A 509 -19.31 19.69 -11.34
CA ALA A 509 -17.97 19.45 -10.82
C ALA A 509 -17.07 20.68 -10.94
N ASP A 510 -16.93 21.27 -12.12
CA ASP A 510 -16.06 22.43 -12.35
C ASP A 510 -16.57 23.70 -11.64
N ALA A 511 -17.90 23.83 -11.47
CA ALA A 511 -18.51 24.98 -10.79
C ALA A 511 -18.57 24.90 -9.25
N LYS A 512 -18.33 23.71 -8.64
CA LYS A 512 -18.53 23.50 -7.19
C LYS A 512 -17.40 22.75 -6.46
N ILE A 513 -16.51 22.05 -7.16
CA ILE A 513 -15.46 21.21 -6.53
C ILE A 513 -14.09 21.89 -6.65
N ASN A 514 -13.81 22.82 -5.74
CA ASN A 514 -12.53 23.51 -5.67
C ASN A 514 -11.36 22.54 -5.41
N GLY A 515 -10.19 22.83 -6.01
CA GLY A 515 -8.94 22.09 -5.79
C GLY A 515 -8.68 20.90 -6.74
N ILE A 516 -9.66 20.55 -7.59
CA ILE A 516 -9.49 19.65 -8.74
C ILE A 516 -9.85 20.45 -9.98
N LYS A 517 -9.04 20.41 -11.05
CA LYS A 517 -9.44 20.98 -12.35
C LYS A 517 -10.11 19.91 -13.21
N PHE A 518 -11.29 20.21 -13.72
CA PHE A 518 -12.04 19.31 -14.60
C PHE A 518 -11.89 19.70 -16.06
N PHE A 519 -11.98 18.70 -16.95
CA PHE A 519 -12.12 18.89 -18.38
C PHE A 519 -13.26 18.02 -18.92
N TRP A 520 -14.08 18.60 -19.80
CA TRP A 520 -15.06 17.86 -20.59
C TRP A 520 -14.37 17.25 -21.80
N VAL A 521 -14.60 15.97 -22.06
CA VAL A 521 -14.08 15.26 -23.24
C VAL A 521 -15.24 14.53 -23.91
N ASP A 522 -15.67 15.06 -25.04
CA ASP A 522 -16.85 14.61 -25.76
C ASP A 522 -16.62 13.24 -26.42
N LYS A 523 -17.60 12.33 -26.34
CA LYS A 523 -17.57 11.03 -27.03
C LYS A 523 -17.37 11.13 -28.53
N LYS A 524 -17.77 12.23 -29.17
CA LYS A 524 -17.46 12.49 -30.57
C LYS A 524 -15.96 12.74 -30.77
N GLU A 525 -15.30 13.54 -29.92
CA GLU A 525 -13.85 13.75 -30.01
C GLU A 525 -13.08 12.43 -29.91
N ILE A 526 -13.47 11.55 -28.97
CA ILE A 526 -12.83 10.24 -28.80
C ILE A 526 -13.00 9.35 -30.05
N LYS A 527 -14.17 9.38 -30.70
CA LYS A 527 -14.45 8.62 -31.93
C LYS A 527 -13.76 9.19 -33.17
N ASP A 528 -13.76 10.51 -33.34
CA ASP A 528 -13.08 11.19 -34.45
C ASP A 528 -11.55 10.96 -34.35
N LEU A 529 -10.99 11.00 -33.13
CA LEU A 529 -9.60 10.63 -32.85
C LEU A 529 -9.30 9.16 -33.15
N LEU A 530 -10.20 8.22 -32.85
CA LEU A 530 -10.01 6.80 -33.19
C LEU A 530 -9.83 6.61 -34.70
N GLY A 531 -10.65 7.27 -35.53
CA GLY A 531 -10.55 7.21 -36.99
C GLY A 531 -9.25 7.79 -37.56
N MET A 532 -8.67 8.79 -36.90
CA MET A 532 -7.32 9.29 -37.24
C MET A 532 -6.23 8.30 -36.82
N LEU A 533 -6.28 7.86 -35.56
CA LEU A 533 -5.26 7.00 -34.94
C LEU A 533 -5.23 5.60 -35.55
N GLU A 534 -6.34 5.09 -36.09
CA GLU A 534 -6.38 3.81 -36.79
C GLU A 534 -5.35 3.72 -37.93
N LYS A 535 -5.09 4.82 -38.65
CA LYS A 535 -4.05 4.83 -39.70
C LYS A 535 -2.67 4.55 -39.12
N ARG A 536 -2.32 5.23 -38.01
CA ARG A 536 -1.08 5.00 -37.25
C ARG A 536 -1.03 3.57 -36.69
N PHE A 537 -2.14 3.06 -36.15
CA PHE A 537 -2.21 1.72 -35.55
C PHE A 537 -2.12 0.57 -36.56
N ARG A 538 -2.51 0.78 -37.83
CA ARG A 538 -2.30 -0.18 -38.93
C ARG A 538 -0.84 -0.25 -39.35
N SER A 539 -0.07 0.83 -39.15
CA SER A 539 1.38 0.92 -39.37
C SER A 539 2.22 0.79 -38.09
N ALA A 540 1.65 0.20 -37.03
CA ALA A 540 2.30 0.07 -35.71
C ALA A 540 2.50 -1.40 -35.33
N ASP A 541 3.74 -1.77 -35.10
CA ASP A 541 4.16 -3.15 -34.90
C ASP A 541 3.78 -3.69 -33.51
N LYS A 542 3.52 -5.00 -33.41
CA LYS A 542 3.26 -5.65 -32.11
C LYS A 542 4.56 -5.77 -31.31
N ILE A 543 4.64 -5.07 -30.19
CA ILE A 543 5.83 -5.06 -29.33
C ILE A 543 5.86 -6.31 -28.42
N LYS A 544 6.49 -7.38 -28.93
CA LYS A 544 6.69 -8.69 -28.25
C LYS A 544 7.32 -8.56 -26.86
N GLY A 545 6.89 -9.36 -25.89
CA GLY A 545 7.42 -9.38 -24.51
C GLY A 545 7.08 -8.16 -23.63
N CYS A 546 6.11 -7.30 -24.02
CA CYS A 546 5.81 -6.06 -23.28
C CYS A 546 5.30 -6.28 -21.84
N ARG A 547 4.67 -7.43 -21.54
CA ARG A 547 4.08 -7.74 -20.22
C ARG A 547 5.11 -7.68 -19.08
N SER A 548 6.33 -8.16 -19.31
CA SER A 548 7.42 -8.22 -18.32
C SER A 548 8.17 -6.90 -18.11
N HIS A 549 7.95 -5.92 -18.99
CA HIS A 549 8.61 -4.60 -18.97
C HIS A 549 7.73 -3.56 -18.29
N HIS A 550 8.34 -2.60 -17.59
CA HIS A 550 7.64 -1.63 -16.74
C HIS A 550 8.09 -0.17 -16.94
N SER A 551 9.01 0.08 -17.87
CA SER A 551 9.33 1.42 -18.36
C SER A 551 9.58 1.38 -19.86
N PHE A 552 9.04 2.37 -20.56
CA PHE A 552 9.04 2.49 -22.00
C PHE A 552 9.41 3.95 -22.34
N ILE A 553 10.50 4.12 -23.10
CA ILE A 553 11.14 5.42 -23.36
C ILE A 553 11.42 5.53 -24.87
N PRO A 554 10.89 6.55 -25.59
CA PRO A 554 11.26 6.82 -26.97
C PRO A 554 12.74 7.23 -27.08
N ASP A 555 13.45 6.58 -28.00
CA ASP A 555 14.81 6.92 -28.39
C ASP A 555 14.81 7.85 -29.62
N LYS A 556 15.96 8.42 -29.99
CA LYS A 556 16.09 9.40 -31.10
C LYS A 556 15.65 8.86 -32.48
N ASN A 557 15.73 7.55 -32.66
CA ASN A 557 15.61 6.85 -33.95
C ASN A 557 14.25 6.11 -34.07
N ASP A 558 13.18 6.69 -33.50
CA ASP A 558 11.81 6.13 -33.38
C ASP A 558 11.72 4.72 -32.77
N GLN A 559 12.78 4.31 -32.07
CA GLN A 559 12.88 3.05 -31.34
C GLN A 559 12.34 3.22 -29.92
N LEU A 560 11.84 2.13 -29.33
CA LEU A 560 11.33 2.13 -27.96
C LEU A 560 12.27 1.36 -27.04
N LEU A 561 12.93 2.07 -26.12
CA LEU A 561 13.73 1.51 -25.04
C LEU A 561 12.80 0.96 -23.95
N MET A 562 12.73 -0.36 -23.85
CA MET A 562 11.94 -1.12 -22.87
C MET A 562 12.83 -1.56 -21.70
N LYS A 563 12.39 -1.41 -20.45
CA LYS A 563 13.13 -1.85 -19.25
C LYS A 563 12.28 -2.77 -18.35
N ARG A 564 12.90 -3.77 -17.71
CA ARG A 564 12.19 -4.72 -16.81
C ARG A 564 11.75 -4.01 -15.52
N LEU A 565 12.63 -3.21 -14.94
CA LEU A 565 12.38 -2.26 -13.87
C LEU A 565 12.62 -0.83 -14.37
N SER A 566 11.89 0.15 -13.84
CA SER A 566 12.09 1.57 -14.21
C SER A 566 13.46 2.09 -13.77
N SER A 567 14.01 1.51 -12.69
CA SER A 567 15.36 1.74 -12.17
C SER A 567 16.49 1.05 -12.95
N ASP A 568 16.21 0.18 -13.94
CA ASP A 568 17.27 -0.45 -14.73
C ASP A 568 18.03 0.61 -15.56
N LEU A 569 19.37 0.65 -15.43
CA LEU A 569 20.22 1.59 -16.19
C LEU A 569 20.21 1.33 -17.71
N PHE A 570 20.01 0.07 -18.12
CA PHE A 570 20.02 -0.36 -19.53
C PHE A 570 18.79 -1.22 -19.82
N GLY A 571 18.13 -0.97 -20.96
CA GLY A 571 16.98 -1.73 -21.44
C GLY A 571 17.21 -2.43 -22.79
N TYR A 572 16.12 -2.72 -23.48
CA TYR A 572 16.08 -3.30 -24.82
C TYR A 572 15.42 -2.31 -25.81
N ASN A 573 16.12 -1.93 -26.88
CA ASN A 573 15.53 -1.13 -27.96
C ASN A 573 14.73 -2.02 -28.92
N PHE A 574 13.42 -1.79 -29.00
CA PHE A 574 12.58 -2.31 -30.08
C PHE A 574 12.99 -1.68 -31.41
N ASN A 575 13.36 -2.50 -32.40
CA ASN A 575 13.74 -2.07 -33.75
C ASN A 575 12.64 -2.46 -34.75
N LYS A 576 12.36 -1.55 -35.70
CA LYS A 576 11.34 -1.71 -36.74
C LYS A 576 11.80 -2.53 -37.96
N ASN A 577 13.11 -2.69 -38.14
CA ASN A 577 13.73 -3.23 -39.35
C ASN A 577 14.63 -4.46 -39.06
N GLU A 578 14.17 -5.40 -38.26
CA GLU A 578 14.74 -6.75 -38.19
C GLU A 578 13.62 -7.75 -38.53
N SER A 579 13.93 -8.75 -39.36
CA SER A 579 12.97 -9.41 -40.26
C SER A 579 11.94 -10.31 -39.59
N GLU A 580 10.80 -10.49 -40.28
CA GLU A 580 9.94 -11.66 -40.14
C GLU A 580 10.65 -12.89 -40.72
N ASP A 581 11.67 -13.37 -40.00
CA ASP A 581 12.23 -14.69 -40.26
C ASP A 581 11.15 -15.72 -39.87
N ASN A 582 10.40 -16.23 -40.84
CA ASN A 582 9.44 -17.33 -40.65
C ASN A 582 10.17 -18.53 -40.05
N ASN A 583 9.85 -18.86 -38.80
CA ASN A 583 10.69 -19.66 -37.92
C ASN A 583 9.89 -20.83 -37.32
N ASP A 584 9.35 -21.67 -38.19
CA ASP A 584 8.49 -22.78 -37.74
C ASP A 584 9.25 -23.91 -37.03
N ASP A 585 10.58 -23.93 -37.14
CA ASP A 585 11.49 -24.89 -36.50
C ASP A 585 11.58 -24.83 -34.96
N TYR A 586 10.93 -23.87 -34.29
CA TYR A 586 10.98 -23.74 -32.83
C TYR A 586 9.91 -24.57 -32.10
N GLU A 587 10.01 -25.90 -32.25
CA GLU A 587 9.16 -26.87 -31.56
C GLU A 587 9.55 -27.09 -30.09
N PRO A 588 8.59 -27.42 -29.19
CA PRO A 588 8.89 -27.90 -27.85
C PRO A 588 9.84 -29.09 -27.83
N GLY A 589 10.76 -29.13 -26.87
CA GLY A 589 11.80 -30.15 -26.74
C GLY A 589 13.11 -29.82 -27.46
N ARG A 590 13.14 -28.88 -28.41
CA ARG A 590 14.39 -28.41 -29.05
C ARG A 590 15.15 -27.40 -28.17
N PHE A 591 16.45 -27.26 -28.39
CA PHE A 591 17.31 -26.32 -27.66
C PHE A 591 17.62 -25.04 -28.44
N VAL A 592 17.76 -23.93 -27.71
CA VAL A 592 18.05 -22.59 -28.22
C VAL A 592 19.14 -21.91 -27.38
N ALA A 593 20.04 -21.18 -28.04
CA ALA A 593 20.85 -20.18 -27.38
C ALA A 593 20.11 -18.84 -27.40
N LEU A 594 20.00 -18.16 -26.26
CA LEU A 594 19.16 -16.96 -26.11
C LEU A 594 19.79 -15.86 -25.26
N VAL A 595 19.35 -14.61 -25.46
CA VAL A 595 19.76 -13.44 -24.67
C VAL A 595 18.69 -13.09 -23.64
N TYR A 596 19.06 -13.15 -22.37
CA TYR A 596 18.21 -12.75 -21.25
C TYR A 596 19.01 -11.91 -20.26
N ASP A 597 18.42 -10.82 -19.77
CA ASP A 597 19.04 -9.84 -18.85
C ASP A 597 20.53 -9.49 -19.10
N LYS A 598 20.91 -9.29 -20.38
CA LYS A 598 22.27 -8.89 -20.80
C LYS A 598 23.36 -9.94 -20.50
N LYS A 599 22.96 -11.20 -20.34
CA LYS A 599 23.77 -12.42 -20.47
C LYS A 599 23.19 -13.26 -21.62
N TRP A 600 23.88 -14.30 -22.05
CA TRP A 600 23.29 -15.34 -22.89
C TRP A 600 23.26 -16.68 -22.17
N TYR A 601 22.26 -17.47 -22.48
CA TYR A 601 21.94 -18.75 -21.86
C TYR A 601 21.68 -19.80 -22.93
N LEU A 602 21.92 -21.06 -22.60
CA LEU A 602 21.36 -22.20 -23.32
C LEU A 602 20.01 -22.54 -22.68
N GLY A 603 19.02 -22.96 -23.45
CA GLY A 603 17.72 -23.34 -22.91
C GLY A 603 16.97 -24.33 -23.81
N ASN A 604 15.96 -25.01 -23.25
CA ASN A 604 15.09 -25.94 -23.96
C ASN A 604 13.65 -25.40 -24.01
N ILE A 605 13.00 -25.49 -25.17
CA ILE A 605 11.67 -24.94 -25.41
C ILE A 605 10.62 -25.83 -24.73
N ILE A 606 9.83 -25.25 -23.82
CA ILE A 606 8.68 -25.92 -23.19
C ILE A 606 7.41 -25.71 -24.03
N GLU A 607 7.23 -24.50 -24.56
CA GLU A 607 5.97 -24.06 -25.17
C GLU A 607 6.24 -22.90 -26.14
N ARG A 608 5.49 -22.86 -27.25
CA ARG A 608 5.52 -21.80 -28.25
C ARG A 608 4.21 -21.02 -28.17
N ASP A 609 4.29 -19.71 -27.89
CA ASP A 609 3.13 -18.82 -27.82
C ASP A 609 3.10 -17.95 -29.08
N ASP A 610 2.44 -18.44 -30.14
CA ASP A 610 2.28 -17.71 -31.41
C ASP A 610 1.41 -16.44 -31.30
N ILE A 611 0.68 -16.25 -30.19
CA ILE A 611 -0.19 -15.08 -29.99
C ILE A 611 0.62 -13.88 -29.50
N ASN A 612 1.55 -14.12 -28.57
CA ASN A 612 2.48 -13.11 -28.05
C ASN A 612 3.84 -13.12 -28.76
N ASP A 613 4.11 -14.16 -29.56
CA ASP A 613 5.30 -14.33 -30.40
C ASP A 613 6.57 -14.45 -29.51
N ASP A 614 6.43 -15.28 -28.48
CA ASP A 614 7.40 -15.55 -27.40
C ASP A 614 7.56 -17.08 -27.22
N LEU A 615 8.78 -17.55 -26.94
CA LEU A 615 9.07 -18.94 -26.52
C LEU A 615 9.16 -19.03 -25.00
N LYS A 616 8.52 -20.03 -24.41
CA LYS A 616 8.68 -20.41 -23.00
C LYS A 616 9.87 -21.36 -22.90
N VAL A 617 10.97 -20.90 -22.33
CA VAL A 617 12.24 -21.65 -22.33
C VAL A 617 12.70 -21.96 -20.91
N ASN A 618 13.05 -23.23 -20.67
CA ASN A 618 13.75 -23.69 -19.48
C ASN A 618 15.26 -23.44 -19.66
N CYS A 619 15.83 -22.51 -18.91
CA CYS A 619 17.23 -22.10 -19.05
C CYS A 619 18.20 -22.97 -18.24
N LEU A 620 19.33 -23.29 -18.87
CA LEU A 620 20.48 -23.94 -18.24
C LEU A 620 21.43 -22.89 -17.68
N LYS A 621 22.07 -23.21 -16.56
CA LYS A 621 23.18 -22.41 -16.04
C LYS A 621 24.50 -22.86 -16.66
N LYS A 622 25.42 -21.91 -16.81
CA LYS A 622 26.75 -22.12 -17.39
C LYS A 622 27.74 -22.44 -16.29
N PHE A 623 28.41 -23.60 -16.38
CA PHE A 623 29.39 -24.07 -15.39
C PHE A 623 30.84 -23.74 -15.79
N LYS A 624 31.19 -24.02 -17.06
CA LYS A 624 32.47 -23.64 -17.69
C LYS A 624 32.17 -23.15 -19.12
N GLU A 625 33.18 -22.85 -19.93
CA GLU A 625 33.00 -22.16 -21.22
C GLU A 625 31.86 -22.74 -22.08
N ASN A 626 32.00 -24.00 -22.52
CA ASN A 626 31.02 -24.73 -23.31
C ASN A 626 30.20 -25.75 -22.51
N ILE A 627 30.27 -25.72 -21.17
CA ILE A 627 29.63 -26.70 -20.27
C ILE A 627 28.49 -26.04 -19.51
N PHE A 628 27.29 -26.58 -19.69
CA PHE A 628 26.03 -26.15 -19.10
C PHE A 628 25.47 -27.24 -18.18
N TYR A 629 24.48 -26.89 -17.36
CA TYR A 629 23.78 -27.83 -16.50
C TYR A 629 22.36 -27.36 -16.19
N TRP A 630 21.48 -28.30 -15.88
CA TRP A 630 20.16 -28.00 -15.36
C TRP A 630 20.28 -27.43 -13.93
N PRO A 631 19.78 -26.21 -13.66
CA PRO A 631 19.76 -25.67 -12.30
C PRO A 631 18.84 -26.53 -11.40
N LYS A 632 19.20 -26.65 -10.11
CA LYS A 632 18.43 -27.43 -9.12
C LYS A 632 16.97 -26.97 -8.95
N ASN A 633 16.67 -25.72 -9.31
CA ASN A 633 15.31 -25.21 -9.44
C ASN A 633 15.14 -24.80 -10.92
N VAL A 634 14.03 -25.19 -11.56
CA VAL A 634 13.75 -24.93 -12.98
C VAL A 634 13.69 -23.42 -13.25
N ASP A 635 14.46 -22.93 -14.23
CA ASP A 635 14.59 -21.48 -14.55
C ASP A 635 13.81 -21.16 -15.83
N ILE A 636 12.49 -21.02 -15.69
CA ILE A 636 11.58 -20.80 -16.84
C ILE A 636 11.40 -19.31 -17.11
N CYS A 637 11.64 -18.88 -18.34
CA CYS A 637 11.32 -17.53 -18.80
C CYS A 637 10.65 -17.52 -20.18
N TYR A 638 9.79 -16.51 -20.41
CA TYR A 638 9.29 -16.21 -21.75
C TYR A 638 10.27 -15.27 -22.46
N VAL A 639 10.66 -15.66 -23.67
CA VAL A 639 11.73 -15.05 -24.45
C VAL A 639 11.23 -14.80 -25.88
N PRO A 640 11.12 -13.54 -26.33
CA PRO A 640 10.72 -13.25 -27.70
C PRO A 640 11.73 -13.83 -28.71
N PHE A 641 11.26 -14.33 -29.85
CA PHE A 641 12.15 -14.95 -30.87
C PHE A 641 13.35 -14.07 -31.26
N LYS A 642 13.18 -12.75 -31.29
CA LYS A 642 14.23 -11.73 -31.52
C LYS A 642 15.40 -11.75 -30.50
N HIS A 643 15.30 -12.51 -29.41
CA HIS A 643 16.35 -12.72 -28.42
C HIS A 643 17.00 -14.10 -28.56
N ILE A 644 16.45 -15.01 -29.35
CA ILE A 644 17.12 -16.25 -29.73
C ILE A 644 18.29 -15.88 -30.64
N LEU A 645 19.47 -16.40 -30.32
CA LEU A 645 20.69 -16.22 -31.11
C LEU A 645 20.76 -17.26 -32.23
N ILE A 646 20.42 -18.51 -31.90
CA ILE A 646 20.37 -19.64 -32.83
C ILE A 646 19.57 -20.79 -32.20
N LEU A 647 18.87 -21.56 -33.05
CA LEU A 647 18.44 -22.93 -32.72
C LEU A 647 19.68 -23.84 -32.70
N ILE A 648 19.82 -24.72 -31.72
CA ILE A 648 20.93 -25.68 -31.68
C ILE A 648 20.43 -27.03 -32.22
N PRO A 649 20.99 -27.55 -33.33
CA PRO A 649 20.67 -28.89 -33.81
C PRO A 649 21.11 -29.94 -32.79
N ASP A 650 20.28 -30.95 -32.54
CA ASP A 650 20.45 -31.89 -31.42
C ASP A 650 21.78 -32.68 -31.47
N ASP A 651 22.35 -32.91 -32.66
CA ASP A 651 23.69 -33.49 -32.86
C ASP A 651 24.82 -32.70 -32.15
N ASN A 652 24.59 -31.42 -31.85
CA ASN A 652 25.54 -30.54 -31.16
C ASN A 652 25.35 -30.52 -29.63
N ILE A 653 24.57 -31.46 -29.07
CA ILE A 653 24.16 -31.48 -27.66
C ILE A 653 24.64 -32.77 -27.01
N SER A 654 25.88 -32.76 -26.54
CA SER A 654 26.49 -33.91 -25.87
C SER A 654 26.19 -33.92 -24.37
N TYR A 655 25.77 -35.06 -23.82
CA TYR A 655 25.54 -35.22 -22.38
C TYR A 655 26.80 -35.77 -21.70
N VAL A 656 27.33 -35.05 -20.72
CA VAL A 656 28.52 -35.44 -19.94
C VAL A 656 28.10 -35.86 -18.54
N GLY A 657 27.97 -37.17 -18.36
CA GLY A 657 27.34 -37.76 -17.17
C GLY A 657 25.83 -37.49 -17.14
N LYS A 658 25.23 -37.51 -15.94
CA LYS A 658 23.76 -37.41 -15.78
C LYS A 658 23.21 -35.98 -15.68
N ILE A 659 24.06 -34.94 -15.68
CA ILE A 659 23.68 -33.58 -15.25
C ILE A 659 24.19 -32.47 -16.20
N HIS A 660 25.34 -32.67 -16.85
CA HIS A 660 25.96 -31.64 -17.69
C HIS A 660 25.66 -31.85 -19.17
N ILE A 661 25.45 -30.74 -19.87
CA ILE A 661 25.31 -30.66 -21.32
C ILE A 661 26.47 -29.84 -21.87
N THR A 662 27.13 -30.34 -22.91
CA THR A 662 28.26 -29.68 -23.56
C THR A 662 27.95 -29.38 -25.02
N LEU A 663 28.35 -28.18 -25.45
CA LEU A 663 28.34 -27.77 -26.85
C LEU A 663 29.74 -27.96 -27.45
N PRO A 664 29.88 -28.32 -28.75
CA PRO A 664 31.14 -28.22 -29.48
C PRO A 664 31.76 -26.82 -29.35
N GLU A 665 33.10 -26.73 -29.23
CA GLU A 665 33.78 -25.44 -29.14
C GLU A 665 33.49 -24.52 -30.33
N THR A 666 33.29 -25.09 -31.52
CA THR A 666 32.90 -24.37 -32.74
C THR A 666 31.55 -23.67 -32.57
N VAL A 667 30.53 -24.41 -32.11
CA VAL A 667 29.19 -23.89 -31.82
C VAL A 667 29.23 -22.88 -30.68
N PHE A 668 29.97 -23.16 -29.60
CA PHE A 668 30.12 -22.23 -28.48
C PHE A 668 30.80 -20.90 -28.89
N LYS A 669 31.85 -20.95 -29.71
CA LYS A 669 32.54 -19.78 -30.26
C LYS A 669 31.67 -19.04 -31.28
N HIS A 670 30.86 -19.76 -32.06
CA HIS A 670 29.87 -19.17 -32.96
C HIS A 670 28.78 -18.40 -32.18
N ILE A 671 28.15 -19.02 -31.18
CA ILE A 671 27.15 -18.35 -30.31
C ILE A 671 27.77 -17.16 -29.59
N SER A 672 29.01 -17.27 -29.10
CA SER A 672 29.72 -16.16 -28.46
C SER A 672 30.00 -15.00 -29.43
N THR A 673 30.29 -15.30 -30.70
CA THR A 673 30.40 -14.30 -31.79
C THR A 673 29.05 -13.70 -32.14
N LEU A 674 27.98 -14.48 -32.28
CA LEU A 674 26.61 -13.98 -32.47
C LEU A 674 26.18 -13.05 -31.33
N TYR A 675 26.50 -13.42 -30.09
CA TYR A 675 26.22 -12.61 -28.91
C TYR A 675 27.03 -11.30 -28.87
N ASN A 676 28.31 -11.35 -29.24
CA ASN A 676 29.13 -10.14 -29.37
C ASN A 676 28.64 -9.26 -30.53
N ASN A 677 28.16 -9.83 -31.63
CA ASN A 677 27.50 -9.11 -32.71
C ASN A 677 26.15 -8.50 -32.26
N PHE A 678 25.37 -9.21 -31.43
CA PHE A 678 24.14 -8.70 -30.81
C PHE A 678 24.41 -7.52 -29.86
N LYS A 679 25.54 -7.52 -29.14
CA LYS A 679 26.03 -6.34 -28.41
C LYS A 679 26.48 -5.21 -29.36
N LEU A 680 27.27 -5.52 -30.38
CA LEU A 680 27.85 -4.51 -31.28
C LEU A 680 26.78 -3.85 -32.18
N LYS A 681 25.73 -4.57 -32.59
CA LYS A 681 24.51 -4.03 -33.21
C LYS A 681 23.83 -2.97 -32.34
N LYS A 682 23.96 -3.06 -31.00
CA LYS A 682 23.43 -2.07 -30.05
C LYS A 682 24.41 -0.91 -29.80
N ILE A 683 25.72 -1.16 -29.78
CA ILE A 683 26.73 -0.12 -29.57
C ILE A 683 26.85 0.80 -30.79
N LYS A 684 26.98 0.24 -32.01
CA LYS A 684 27.08 1.05 -33.25
C LYS A 684 25.80 1.82 -33.64
N LYS A 685 24.69 1.65 -32.90
CA LYS A 685 23.43 2.40 -33.08
C LYS A 685 23.26 3.55 -32.06
N ILE A 686 24.30 3.87 -31.29
CA ILE A 686 24.29 4.96 -30.28
C ILE A 686 25.13 6.16 -30.72
N ASP A 687 26.20 5.92 -31.49
CA ASP A 687 27.12 6.95 -32.02
C ASP A 687 26.73 7.44 -33.43
N THR A 688 25.50 7.14 -33.88
CA THR A 688 24.84 7.67 -35.09
C THR A 688 23.37 7.97 -34.80
#